data_AF-A0A4R8K9Y2-F1
#
_entry.id   AF-A0A4R8K9Y2-F1
#
_cell.length_a   1.000
_cell.length_b   1.000
_cell.length_c   1.000
_cell.angle_alpha   90.00
_cell.angle_beta   90.00
_cell.angle_gamma   90.00
#
_symmetry.space_group_name_H-M   'P 1'
#
loop_
_entity.id
_entity.type
_entity.pdbx_description
1 polymer ?
#
loop_
_entity_poly.entity_id
_entity_poly.type
_entity_poly.pdbx_seq_one_letter_code
_entity_poly.pdbx_strand_id
1 'polypeptide(L)'
;MLNRKSNPSSSSQRWSNWLYAVASAIYRKRPVWMVSFSTSEASLSEGLRAACASTAMLALGNVLHEPLFAWAAIGAFWTCLADAGGSNRARFASMMGFAVLSTLCGGLTAYASGAGAVFAALAVLVFTTLGAFGRIWGAATSQVTFLAATACVVMVDRPMHGVRQGMAFLGIYLVGCLFAVALSLTVWRIHPFGTSRSSLRAVYLRLADIAVDSARLLERRAARGEWATHAAKFRADARAALERSRKVLARVPASRTGGRETYDTLLGLLTDSEALFAYLIAVSGACERVPDHAWRAQRAARLLTVMGDVLRGIGAAANDAQWARLADLQLRLRRFARRLETALMEPVTLKSDFELVDFAPVHAQPEGWRDSAARLFTRVWSTFKANLSVESVGLRHAARVGVTTTTGFLVIRALGLPFGYWATMATLLILQPSIAATWPRSIERAAGSIVGGVLAAAIGYAIHSPLGISLAVFPLVMATMALRPVSYSLFVLFLTPTFVLVADFATPGASEFAYALTRLGNNVLGCVLALLATFYLWPTREKIDYRAYLGEAVRANLAYLRGALDSPRRSEKEMERLRRAAGLGSNNAEEAIGRMRLEKLEDTMVDTVTLTVLSLLRRMAGTATQLRLSTNRRDMHDELGAWIATVSADIDAALSRTLRPVRLGLPAREGLTSLEADAVGELALMHRLLNERMREARG
;
A
#
# COMPACT_ATOMS: atom_id res chain seq x y z
N MET A 1 29.49 -52.45 -16.14
CA MET A 1 28.24 -51.92 -15.55
C MET A 1 28.60 -50.98 -14.41
N LEU A 2 28.25 -49.70 -14.52
CA LEU A 2 28.17 -48.63 -13.48
C LEU A 2 28.57 -47.30 -14.13
N ASN A 3 27.62 -46.39 -14.34
CA ASN A 3 27.54 -45.09 -13.64
C ASN A 3 26.43 -44.22 -14.26
N ARG A 4 25.24 -44.16 -13.62
CA ARG A 4 24.18 -43.19 -13.92
C ARG A 4 24.23 -42.11 -12.83
N LYS A 5 24.83 -40.96 -13.12
CA LYS A 5 24.74 -39.77 -12.25
C LYS A 5 23.37 -39.14 -12.39
N SER A 6 22.62 -39.09 -11.29
CA SER A 6 21.37 -38.35 -11.14
C SER A 6 21.65 -36.85 -11.04
N ASN A 7 21.00 -36.07 -11.91
CA ASN A 7 21.02 -34.59 -11.89
C ASN A 7 20.17 -34.08 -10.70
N PRO A 8 20.69 -33.22 -9.80
CA PRO A 8 19.95 -32.69 -8.65
C PRO A 8 19.07 -31.46 -8.97
N SER A 9 18.88 -31.10 -10.25
CA SER A 9 18.21 -29.84 -10.64
C SER A 9 16.68 -29.93 -10.84
N SER A 10 16.07 -31.11 -10.80
CA SER A 10 14.64 -31.26 -11.11
C SER A 10 13.70 -31.17 -9.90
N SER A 11 14.20 -31.44 -8.69
CA SER A 11 13.39 -31.45 -7.46
C SER A 11 13.15 -30.05 -6.90
N SER A 12 14.17 -29.17 -6.90
CA SER A 12 14.05 -27.79 -6.41
C SER A 12 13.08 -26.96 -7.26
N GLN A 13 13.03 -27.22 -8.57
CA GLN A 13 12.16 -26.52 -9.51
C GLN A 13 10.71 -27.01 -9.45
N ARG A 14 10.48 -28.27 -9.07
CA ARG A 14 9.14 -28.79 -8.76
C ARG A 14 8.58 -28.23 -7.46
N TRP A 15 9.42 -28.10 -6.43
CA TRP A 15 9.05 -27.51 -5.15
C TRP A 15 8.70 -26.02 -5.27
N SER A 16 9.49 -25.25 -6.03
CA SER A 16 9.17 -23.84 -6.29
C SER A 16 7.87 -23.69 -7.08
N ASN A 17 7.64 -24.52 -8.11
CA ASN A 17 6.40 -24.49 -8.89
C ASN A 17 5.18 -24.93 -8.08
N TRP A 18 5.32 -25.88 -7.16
CA TRP A 18 4.23 -26.30 -6.27
C TRP A 18 3.90 -25.23 -5.23
N LEU A 19 4.91 -24.62 -4.59
CA LEU A 19 4.69 -23.48 -3.69
C LEU A 19 4.06 -22.28 -4.41
N TYR A 20 4.46 -22.03 -5.66
CA TYR A 20 3.87 -20.99 -6.50
C TYR A 20 2.42 -21.34 -6.90
N ALA A 21 2.13 -22.61 -7.22
CA ALA A 21 0.80 -23.10 -7.52
C ALA A 21 -0.12 -23.01 -6.28
N VAL A 22 0.36 -23.40 -5.11
CA VAL A 22 -0.35 -23.27 -3.82
C VAL A 22 -0.57 -21.79 -3.48
N ALA A 23 0.46 -20.95 -3.56
CA ALA A 23 0.33 -19.51 -3.34
C ALA A 23 -0.68 -18.86 -4.31
N SER A 24 -0.68 -19.27 -5.59
CA SER A 24 -1.62 -18.77 -6.59
C SER A 24 -3.04 -19.34 -6.45
N ALA A 25 -3.20 -20.53 -5.88
CA ALA A 25 -4.51 -21.13 -5.57
C ALA A 25 -5.12 -20.47 -4.32
N ILE A 26 -4.30 -20.24 -3.29
CA ILE A 26 -4.67 -19.44 -2.11
C ILE A 26 -4.96 -18.01 -2.54
N TYR A 27 -4.28 -17.43 -3.54
CA TYR A 27 -4.57 -16.11 -4.10
C TYR A 27 -5.94 -16.02 -4.81
N ARG A 28 -6.42 -17.12 -5.38
CA ARG A 28 -7.66 -17.18 -6.19
C ARG A 28 -8.95 -17.33 -5.38
N LYS A 29 -8.91 -17.92 -4.18
CA LYS A 29 -10.10 -18.13 -3.33
C LYS A 29 -10.30 -17.06 -2.26
N ARG A 30 -9.69 -15.89 -2.41
CA ARG A 30 -9.64 -14.89 -1.33
C ARG A 30 -10.86 -13.99 -1.30
N PRO A 31 -11.39 -13.71 -0.10
CA PRO A 31 -12.19 -12.52 0.11
C PRO A 31 -11.42 -11.27 -0.31
N VAL A 32 -12.10 -10.27 -0.85
CA VAL A 32 -11.52 -9.00 -1.37
C VAL A 32 -10.63 -8.27 -0.33
N TRP A 33 -10.79 -8.58 0.97
CA TRP A 33 -10.01 -8.00 2.07
C TRP A 33 -8.67 -8.71 2.38
N MET A 34 -8.36 -9.86 1.76
CA MET A 34 -7.15 -10.63 2.06
C MET A 34 -6.02 -10.36 1.06
N VAL A 35 -5.17 -9.38 1.41
CA VAL A 35 -4.05 -8.77 0.65
C VAL A 35 -3.12 -9.77 -0.06
N SER A 36 -2.64 -9.40 -1.25
CA SER A 36 -1.65 -10.15 -2.03
C SER A 36 -0.38 -10.43 -1.21
N PHE A 37 -0.04 -11.70 -0.99
CA PHE A 37 1.26 -12.06 -0.40
C PHE A 37 2.32 -11.99 -1.49
N SER A 38 2.92 -10.82 -1.68
CA SER A 38 4.20 -10.75 -2.39
C SER A 38 5.30 -10.88 -1.35
N THR A 39 5.82 -12.10 -1.15
CA THR A 39 6.96 -12.34 -0.24
C THR A 39 8.19 -11.49 -0.60
N SER A 40 8.24 -10.96 -1.82
CA SER A 40 9.23 -9.98 -2.28
C SER A 40 9.18 -8.62 -1.58
N GLU A 41 8.10 -8.30 -0.87
CA GLU A 41 7.92 -7.03 -0.16
C GLU A 41 8.42 -7.11 1.30
N ALA A 42 8.82 -8.30 1.78
CA ALA A 42 9.35 -8.47 3.12
C ALA A 42 10.75 -7.84 3.27
N SER A 43 10.96 -7.07 4.33
CA SER A 43 12.22 -6.37 4.62
C SER A 43 12.99 -7.07 5.74
N LEU A 44 13.76 -8.12 5.38
CA LEU A 44 14.52 -8.90 6.37
C LEU A 44 15.56 -8.05 7.12
N SER A 45 16.12 -7.02 6.46
CA SER A 45 17.07 -6.10 7.08
C SER A 45 16.44 -5.23 8.17
N GLU A 46 15.21 -4.74 7.95
CA GLU A 46 14.45 -4.05 9.00
C GLU A 46 14.12 -4.98 10.16
N GLY A 47 13.73 -6.22 9.83
CA GLY A 47 13.53 -7.32 10.76
C GLY A 47 14.72 -7.54 11.69
N LEU A 48 15.87 -7.85 11.10
CA LEU A 48 17.09 -8.20 11.82
C LEU A 48 17.55 -7.06 12.74
N ARG A 49 17.50 -5.83 12.24
CA ARG A 49 17.89 -4.65 13.02
C ARG A 49 17.02 -4.45 14.26
N ALA A 50 15.70 -4.55 14.11
CA ALA A 50 14.79 -4.41 15.25
C ALA A 50 14.95 -5.56 16.25
N ALA A 51 15.18 -6.78 15.75
CA ALA A 51 15.45 -7.95 16.59
C ALA A 51 16.72 -7.73 17.41
N CYS A 52 17.85 -7.42 16.77
CA CYS A 52 19.10 -7.11 17.45
C CYS A 52 18.98 -5.96 18.46
N ALA A 53 18.29 -4.86 18.11
CA ALA A 53 18.11 -3.73 19.01
C ALA A 53 17.33 -4.11 20.28
N SER A 54 16.24 -4.87 20.12
CA SER A 54 15.33 -5.19 21.23
C SER A 54 15.87 -6.33 22.10
N THR A 55 16.39 -7.39 21.49
CA THR A 55 16.89 -8.56 22.24
C THR A 55 18.22 -8.29 22.94
N ALA A 56 19.05 -7.38 22.41
CA ALA A 56 20.26 -6.95 23.12
C ALA A 56 19.91 -6.29 24.47
N MET A 57 18.82 -5.52 24.54
CA MET A 57 18.36 -4.93 25.80
C MET A 57 17.84 -6.00 26.76
N LEU A 58 17.08 -6.99 26.28
CA LEU A 58 16.62 -8.12 27.12
C LEU A 58 17.80 -8.96 27.64
N ALA A 59 18.77 -9.26 26.78
CA ALA A 59 19.98 -9.99 27.15
C ALA A 59 20.79 -9.21 28.20
N LEU A 60 20.92 -7.90 28.05
CA LEU A 60 21.57 -7.04 29.04
C LEU A 60 20.80 -7.04 30.37
N GLY A 61 19.47 -6.98 30.34
CA GLY A 61 18.61 -7.14 31.51
C GLY A 61 18.81 -8.46 32.24
N ASN A 62 18.97 -9.56 31.50
CA ASN A 62 19.28 -10.87 32.06
C ASN A 62 20.66 -10.91 32.74
N VAL A 63 21.69 -10.36 32.09
CA VAL A 63 23.05 -10.32 32.62
C VAL A 63 23.14 -9.44 33.87
N LEU A 64 22.39 -8.34 33.90
CA LEU A 64 22.36 -7.41 35.02
C LEU A 64 21.32 -7.78 36.09
N HIS A 65 20.51 -8.82 35.87
CA HIS A 65 19.38 -9.19 36.71
C HIS A 65 18.37 -8.05 36.96
N GLU A 66 18.19 -7.17 35.97
CA GLU A 66 17.36 -5.96 36.05
C GLU A 66 16.15 -6.07 35.10
N PRO A 67 14.93 -6.35 35.61
CA PRO A 67 13.74 -6.56 34.78
C PRO A 67 13.29 -5.28 34.06
N LEU A 68 13.73 -4.10 34.51
CA LEU A 68 13.44 -2.81 33.86
C LEU A 68 13.94 -2.73 32.41
N PHE A 69 14.92 -3.55 32.04
CA PHE A 69 15.39 -3.65 30.65
C PHE A 69 14.34 -4.18 29.66
N ALA A 70 13.24 -4.78 30.14
CA ALA A 70 12.06 -5.03 29.29
C ALA A 70 11.53 -3.75 28.65
N TRP A 71 11.54 -2.63 29.38
CA TRP A 71 11.14 -1.33 28.85
C TRP A 71 12.16 -0.73 27.88
N ALA A 72 13.46 -0.98 28.10
CA ALA A 72 14.49 -0.64 27.13
C ALA A 72 14.28 -1.42 25.81
N ALA A 73 13.91 -2.71 25.90
CA ALA A 73 13.59 -3.52 24.73
C ALA A 73 12.34 -3.02 23.98
N ILE A 74 11.26 -2.66 24.70
CA ILE A 74 10.06 -2.05 24.12
C ILE A 74 10.39 -0.71 23.45
N GLY A 75 11.18 0.14 24.12
CA GLY A 75 11.65 1.42 23.59
C GLY A 75 12.50 1.26 22.32
N ALA A 76 13.43 0.29 22.31
CA ALA A 76 14.23 -0.06 21.15
C ALA A 76 13.34 -0.52 19.97
N PHE A 77 12.39 -1.42 20.23
CA PHE A 77 11.44 -1.92 19.24
C PHE A 77 10.61 -0.78 18.62
N TRP A 78 10.00 0.09 19.43
CA TRP A 78 9.21 1.21 18.92
C TRP A 78 10.06 2.27 18.24
N THR A 79 11.31 2.46 18.66
CA THR A 79 12.24 3.35 17.97
C THR A 79 12.59 2.84 16.58
N CYS A 80 12.79 1.53 16.42
CA CYS A 80 12.90 0.90 15.10
C CYS A 80 11.59 1.01 14.31
N LEU A 81 10.43 0.92 14.97
CA LEU A 81 9.13 1.10 14.33
C LEU A 81 8.91 2.54 13.87
N ALA A 82 9.49 3.54 14.54
CA ALA A 82 9.38 4.96 14.22
C ALA A 82 10.28 5.41 13.06
N ASP A 83 11.16 4.54 12.57
CA ASP A 83 12.04 4.82 11.45
C ASP A 83 11.27 5.18 10.18
N ALA A 84 11.38 6.45 9.78
CA ALA A 84 10.96 6.93 8.47
C ALA A 84 12.04 6.53 7.46
N GLY A 85 11.88 5.37 6.82
CA GLY A 85 12.79 4.89 5.78
C GLY A 85 13.14 5.96 4.74
N GLY A 86 14.38 5.95 4.22
CA GLY A 86 14.88 6.96 3.31
C GLY A 86 16.31 7.39 3.64
N SER A 87 16.55 8.71 3.75
CA SER A 87 17.89 9.24 4.06
C SER A 87 18.25 9.12 5.55
N ASN A 88 19.54 9.02 5.88
CA ASN A 88 20.01 8.96 7.28
C ASN A 88 19.53 10.15 8.13
N ARG A 89 19.36 11.34 7.52
CA ARG A 89 18.83 12.52 8.22
C ARG A 89 17.37 12.34 8.62
N ALA A 90 16.55 11.80 7.72
CA ALA A 90 15.14 11.52 8.00
C ALA A 90 14.97 10.41 9.04
N ARG A 91 15.81 9.36 8.95
CA ARG A 91 15.89 8.30 9.96
C ARG A 91 16.28 8.83 11.33
N PHE A 92 17.38 9.57 11.41
CA PHE A 92 17.83 10.18 12.65
C PHE A 92 16.74 11.10 13.23
N ALA A 93 16.16 11.99 12.41
CA ALA A 93 15.12 12.91 12.87
C ALA A 93 13.86 12.18 13.38
N SER A 94 13.41 11.12 12.70
CA SER A 94 12.23 10.36 13.12
C SER A 94 12.48 9.50 14.35
N MET A 95 13.59 8.75 14.39
CA MET A 95 13.93 7.89 15.51
C MET A 95 14.32 8.69 16.76
N MET A 96 15.12 9.75 16.63
CA MET A 96 15.42 10.65 17.75
C MET A 96 14.20 11.45 18.18
N GLY A 97 13.39 11.92 17.23
CA GLY A 97 12.12 12.58 17.52
C GLY A 97 11.22 11.68 18.37
N PHE A 98 11.08 10.40 17.99
CA PHE A 98 10.36 9.41 18.78
C PHE A 98 11.01 9.19 20.15
N ALA A 99 12.32 8.97 20.23
CA ALA A 99 13.02 8.72 21.49
C ALA A 99 12.80 9.86 22.50
N VAL A 100 12.94 11.12 22.06
CA VAL A 100 12.75 12.30 22.90
C VAL A 100 11.27 12.50 23.26
N LEU A 101 10.37 12.50 22.28
CA LEU A 101 8.93 12.71 22.51
C LEU A 101 8.33 11.63 23.40
N SER A 102 8.64 10.36 23.15
CA SER A 102 8.11 9.24 23.95
C SER A 102 8.65 9.24 25.38
N THR A 103 9.94 9.56 25.59
CA THR A 103 10.52 9.64 26.94
C THR A 103 9.94 10.81 27.73
N LEU A 104 9.83 12.00 27.13
CA LEU A 104 9.31 13.19 27.81
C LEU A 104 7.81 13.10 28.05
N CYS A 105 7.01 12.89 27.00
CA CYS A 105 5.55 12.81 27.13
C CYS A 105 5.12 11.56 27.92
N GLY A 106 5.80 10.44 27.73
CA GLY A 106 5.56 9.22 28.50
C GLY A 106 5.90 9.38 29.98
N GLY A 107 7.04 10.01 30.29
CA GLY A 107 7.41 10.36 31.66
C GLY A 107 6.44 11.34 32.33
N LEU A 108 5.98 12.36 31.61
CA LEU A 108 4.92 13.27 32.09
C LEU A 108 3.61 12.52 32.36
N THR A 109 3.25 11.56 31.50
CA THR A 109 2.05 10.73 31.68
C THR A 109 2.15 9.81 32.89
N ALA A 110 3.31 9.18 33.09
CA ALA A 110 3.59 8.34 34.26
C ALA A 110 3.58 9.16 35.57
N TYR A 111 4.14 10.37 35.54
CA TYR A 111 4.10 11.31 36.67
C TYR A 111 2.67 11.77 36.98
N ALA A 112 1.90 12.15 35.95
CA ALA A 112 0.49 12.51 36.09
C ALA A 112 -0.34 11.35 36.65
N SER A 113 -0.02 10.10 36.25
CA SER A 113 -0.65 8.91 36.83
C SER A 113 -0.36 8.74 38.32
N GLY A 114 0.87 9.04 38.75
CA GLY A 114 1.26 9.06 40.16
C GLY A 114 0.56 10.13 40.99
N ALA A 115 0.11 11.23 40.37
CA ALA A 115 -0.62 12.31 41.02
C ALA A 115 -2.13 12.02 41.18
N GLY A 116 -2.70 11.08 40.41
CA GLY A 116 -4.09 10.66 40.54
C GLY A 116 -4.78 10.32 39.22
N ALA A 117 -5.99 9.75 39.32
CA ALA A 117 -6.74 9.27 38.15
C ALA A 117 -7.14 10.37 37.17
N VAL A 118 -7.50 11.55 37.69
CA VAL A 118 -7.91 12.70 36.87
C VAL A 118 -6.72 13.23 36.06
N PHE A 119 -5.56 13.38 36.70
CA PHE A 119 -4.33 13.82 36.02
C PHE A 119 -3.87 12.79 34.97
N ALA A 120 -3.98 11.49 35.28
CA ALA A 120 -3.73 10.42 34.32
C ALA A 120 -4.63 10.54 33.08
N ALA A 121 -5.93 10.72 33.28
CA ALA A 121 -6.92 10.84 32.21
C ALA A 121 -6.68 12.10 31.36
N LEU A 122 -6.31 13.22 31.99
CA LEU A 122 -5.95 14.46 31.31
C LEU A 122 -4.68 14.29 30.45
N ALA A 123 -3.65 13.65 31.00
CA ALA A 123 -2.42 13.36 30.26
C ALA A 123 -2.69 12.44 29.06
N VAL A 124 -3.47 11.37 29.25
CA VAL A 124 -3.89 10.48 28.16
C VAL A 124 -4.65 11.28 27.09
N LEU A 125 -5.61 12.13 27.49
CA LEU A 125 -6.39 12.95 26.55
C LEU A 125 -5.49 13.86 25.72
N VAL A 126 -4.60 14.61 26.38
CA VAL A 126 -3.72 15.58 25.72
C VAL A 126 -2.75 14.88 24.78
N PHE A 127 -2.00 13.89 25.25
CA PHE A 127 -0.95 13.28 24.43
C PHE A 127 -1.48 12.41 23.31
N THR A 128 -2.62 11.72 23.49
CA THR A 128 -3.23 10.95 22.40
C THR A 128 -3.88 11.85 21.35
N THR A 129 -4.50 12.95 21.76
CA THR A 129 -5.01 13.98 20.82
C THR A 129 -3.86 14.59 20.02
N LEU A 130 -2.80 15.05 20.69
CA LEU A 130 -1.62 15.63 20.02
C LEU A 130 -0.93 14.61 19.11
N GLY A 131 -0.81 13.36 19.55
CA GLY A 131 -0.25 12.27 18.76
C GLY A 131 -1.02 12.00 17.48
N ALA A 132 -2.35 11.94 17.55
CA ALA A 132 -3.20 11.78 16.38
C ALA A 132 -3.23 13.02 15.48
N PHE A 133 -3.14 14.23 16.07
CA PHE A 133 -3.06 15.49 15.33
C PHE A 133 -1.78 15.57 14.47
N GLY A 134 -0.72 14.87 14.88
CA GLY A 134 0.52 14.66 14.13
C GLY A 134 0.36 14.28 12.65
N ARG A 135 -0.79 13.70 12.29
CA ARG A 135 -1.15 13.32 10.93
C ARG A 135 -1.14 14.47 9.92
N ILE A 136 -1.42 15.70 10.34
CA ILE A 136 -1.51 16.85 9.42
C ILE A 136 -0.16 17.20 8.76
N TRP A 137 0.96 16.84 9.39
CA TRP A 137 2.31 17.10 8.88
C TRP A 137 2.88 15.96 8.01
N GLY A 138 2.07 14.93 7.72
CA GLY A 138 2.41 13.83 6.82
C GLY A 138 2.72 12.51 7.52
N ALA A 139 2.92 11.45 6.72
CA ALA A 139 2.98 10.07 7.21
C ALA A 139 4.13 9.79 8.19
N ALA A 140 5.33 10.34 7.96
CA ALA A 140 6.49 10.13 8.83
C ALA A 140 6.27 10.76 10.22
N THR A 141 5.82 12.02 10.25
CA THR A 141 5.49 12.70 11.51
C THR A 141 4.34 12.01 12.24
N SER A 142 3.29 11.61 11.50
CA SER A 142 2.17 10.85 12.03
C SER A 142 2.63 9.57 12.72
N GLN A 143 3.54 8.81 12.12
CA GLN A 143 4.06 7.57 12.67
C GLN A 143 4.81 7.80 13.99
N VAL A 144 5.70 8.80 14.03
CA VAL A 144 6.48 9.17 15.23
C VAL A 144 5.57 9.62 16.37
N THR A 145 4.69 10.58 16.10
CA THR A 145 3.80 11.19 17.11
C THR A 145 2.77 10.20 17.65
N PHE A 146 2.23 9.33 16.80
CA PHE A 146 1.28 8.30 17.20
C PHE A 146 1.93 7.17 18.01
N LEU A 147 3.17 6.79 17.68
CA LEU A 147 3.95 5.87 18.51
C LEU A 147 4.31 6.50 19.85
N ALA A 148 4.67 7.80 19.88
CA ALA A 148 4.92 8.50 21.13
C ALA A 148 3.66 8.57 22.02
N ALA A 149 2.49 8.81 21.44
CA ALA A 149 1.22 8.71 22.15
C ALA A 149 0.93 7.29 22.65
N THR A 150 1.27 6.27 21.87
CA THR A 150 1.18 4.87 22.31
C THR A 150 2.06 4.64 23.54
N ALA A 151 3.30 5.13 23.55
CA ALA A 151 4.18 5.06 24.71
C ALA A 151 3.58 5.75 25.94
N CYS A 152 2.94 6.91 25.77
CA CYS A 152 2.24 7.60 26.87
C CYS A 152 1.13 6.73 27.48
N VAL A 153 0.30 6.13 26.63
CA VAL A 153 -0.80 5.25 27.05
C VAL A 153 -0.30 3.99 27.77
N VAL A 154 0.88 3.48 27.41
CA VAL A 154 1.47 2.33 28.10
C VAL A 154 2.14 2.75 29.42
N MET A 155 2.84 3.88 29.45
CA MET A 155 3.51 4.38 30.66
C MET A 155 2.55 4.90 31.73
N VAL A 156 1.29 5.20 31.39
CA VAL A 156 0.26 5.59 32.38
C VAL A 156 0.04 4.51 33.45
N ASP A 157 0.28 3.24 33.11
CA ASP A 157 0.08 2.09 34.01
C ASP A 157 1.25 1.91 35.01
N ARG A 158 2.28 2.75 34.90
CA ARG A 158 3.47 2.75 35.76
C ARG A 158 3.56 4.09 36.52
N PRO A 159 2.70 4.33 37.53
CA PRO A 159 2.64 5.61 38.24
C PRO A 159 3.98 5.95 38.89
N MET A 160 4.46 7.17 38.64
CA MET A 160 5.72 7.67 39.19
C MET A 160 5.45 8.59 40.39
N HIS A 161 5.69 8.09 41.60
CA HIS A 161 5.52 8.86 42.84
C HIS A 161 6.77 9.65 43.26
N GLY A 162 7.95 9.27 42.75
CA GLY A 162 9.22 9.92 43.08
C GLY A 162 10.06 10.26 41.84
N VAL A 163 10.59 11.49 41.79
CA VAL A 163 11.38 11.98 40.64
C VAL A 163 12.63 11.14 40.40
N ARG A 164 13.37 10.77 41.45
CA ARG A 164 14.62 10.00 41.30
C ARG A 164 14.41 8.61 40.68
N GLN A 165 13.48 7.82 41.22
CA GLN A 165 13.15 6.48 40.68
C GLN A 165 12.51 6.58 39.29
N GLY A 166 11.72 7.63 39.06
CA GLY A 166 11.17 7.97 37.76
C GLY A 166 12.25 8.22 36.71
N MET A 167 13.25 9.03 37.02
CA MET A 167 14.35 9.36 36.11
C MET A 167 15.22 8.14 35.79
N ALA A 168 15.44 7.23 36.74
CA ALA A 168 16.16 5.98 36.47
C ALA A 168 15.42 5.11 35.44
N PHE A 169 14.11 4.94 35.60
CA PHE A 169 13.27 4.24 34.63
C PHE A 169 13.28 4.89 33.24
N LEU A 170 13.08 6.20 33.17
CA LEU A 170 13.11 6.94 31.91
C LEU A 170 14.50 6.89 31.26
N GLY A 171 15.56 6.87 32.06
CA GLY A 171 16.93 6.67 31.61
C GLY A 171 17.13 5.32 30.92
N ILE A 172 16.68 4.22 31.55
CA ILE A 172 16.76 2.87 30.97
C ILE A 172 15.95 2.77 29.68
N TYR A 173 14.72 3.30 29.67
CA TYR A 173 13.89 3.37 28.46
C TYR A 173 14.59 4.15 27.33
N LEU A 174 15.15 5.32 27.64
CA LEU A 174 15.87 6.16 26.69
C LEU A 174 17.15 5.48 26.17
N VAL A 175 17.88 4.74 27.01
CA VAL A 175 19.06 3.96 26.58
C VAL A 175 18.68 2.95 25.50
N GLY A 176 17.57 2.23 25.67
CA GLY A 176 17.06 1.32 24.63
C GLY A 176 16.74 2.04 23.32
N CYS A 177 16.11 3.22 23.39
CA CYS A 177 15.81 4.04 22.22
C CYS A 177 17.10 4.54 21.52
N LEU A 178 18.06 5.09 22.28
CA LEU A 178 19.32 5.60 21.76
C LEU A 178 20.19 4.49 21.17
N PHE A 179 20.19 3.31 21.78
CA PHE A 179 20.86 2.13 21.24
C PHE A 179 20.28 1.74 19.87
N ALA A 180 18.96 1.72 19.74
CA ALA A 180 18.30 1.46 18.46
C ALA A 180 18.65 2.53 17.40
N VAL A 181 18.74 3.81 17.77
CA VAL A 181 19.21 4.89 16.88
C VAL A 181 20.64 4.65 16.43
N ALA A 182 21.55 4.40 17.38
CA ALA A 182 22.96 4.16 17.10
C ALA A 182 23.14 2.96 16.16
N LEU A 183 22.56 1.80 16.52
CA LEU A 183 22.60 0.58 15.71
C LEU A 183 22.07 0.80 14.29
N SER A 184 20.98 1.58 14.17
CA SER A 184 20.34 1.88 12.88
C SER A 184 21.15 2.81 11.99
N LEU A 185 22.13 3.55 12.54
CA LEU A 185 22.99 4.47 11.80
C LEU A 185 24.41 3.94 11.57
N THR A 186 24.91 3.07 12.45
CA THR A 186 26.31 2.59 12.41
C THR A 186 26.46 1.23 11.73
N VAL A 187 25.69 0.23 12.15
CA VAL A 187 25.98 -1.17 11.77
C VAL A 187 25.39 -1.55 10.40
N TRP A 188 24.47 -0.75 9.85
CA TRP A 188 23.95 -0.95 8.49
C TRP A 188 24.07 0.32 7.63
N ARG A 189 25.02 0.28 6.67
CA ARG A 189 25.15 1.27 5.59
C ARG A 189 23.97 1.16 4.64
N ILE A 190 23.12 2.20 4.56
CA ILE A 190 21.90 2.16 3.74
C ILE A 190 22.12 2.84 2.40
N HIS A 191 21.81 2.10 1.35
CA HIS A 191 21.88 2.53 -0.04
C HIS A 191 20.80 3.59 -0.29
N PRO A 192 21.13 4.84 -0.65
CA PRO A 192 20.16 5.92 -0.87
C PRO A 192 19.03 5.57 -1.86
N PHE A 193 19.30 4.65 -2.78
CA PHE A 193 18.37 4.18 -3.80
C PHE A 193 17.62 2.90 -3.42
N GLY A 194 17.79 2.35 -2.22
CA GLY A 194 17.16 1.09 -1.79
C GLY A 194 15.64 1.09 -1.96
N THR A 195 14.97 2.14 -1.49
CA THR A 195 13.51 2.28 -1.63
C THR A 195 13.07 2.47 -3.08
N SER A 196 13.84 3.21 -3.89
CA SER A 196 13.54 3.36 -5.32
C SER A 196 13.68 2.03 -6.06
N ARG A 197 14.77 1.30 -5.79
CA ARG A 197 15.06 -0.04 -6.33
C ARG A 197 13.97 -1.05 -5.97
N SER A 198 13.55 -1.12 -4.70
CA SER A 198 12.49 -2.02 -4.27
C SER A 198 11.12 -1.64 -4.84
N SER A 199 10.83 -0.33 -4.98
CA SER A 199 9.59 0.14 -5.61
C SER A 199 9.52 -0.22 -7.10
N LEU A 200 10.64 -0.13 -7.83
CA LEU A 200 10.72 -0.57 -9.23
C LEU A 200 10.60 -2.08 -9.35
N ARG A 201 11.21 -2.85 -8.45
CA ARG A 201 11.01 -4.31 -8.40
C ARG A 201 9.53 -4.66 -8.30
N ALA A 202 8.78 -3.97 -7.44
CA ALA A 202 7.34 -4.19 -7.32
C ALA A 202 6.58 -3.90 -8.64
N VAL A 203 6.96 -2.86 -9.39
CA VAL A 203 6.39 -2.57 -10.72
C VAL A 203 6.63 -3.75 -11.66
N TYR A 204 7.87 -4.20 -11.81
CA TYR A 204 8.23 -5.29 -12.72
C TYR A 204 7.56 -6.63 -12.33
N LEU A 205 7.33 -6.87 -11.04
CA LEU A 205 6.55 -8.03 -10.59
C LEU A 205 5.09 -7.94 -11.04
N ARG A 206 4.44 -6.77 -10.96
CA ARG A 206 3.05 -6.59 -11.44
C ARG A 206 2.93 -6.69 -12.96
N LEU A 207 3.94 -6.22 -13.70
CA LEU A 207 4.01 -6.43 -15.14
C LEU A 207 4.19 -7.91 -15.49
N ALA A 208 5.03 -8.63 -14.74
CA ALA A 208 5.19 -10.07 -14.90
C ALA A 208 3.88 -10.83 -14.61
N ASP A 209 3.14 -10.43 -13.57
CA ASP A 209 1.85 -11.02 -13.23
C ASP A 209 0.84 -10.88 -14.40
N ILE A 210 0.76 -9.71 -15.03
CA ILE A 210 -0.09 -9.49 -16.23
C ILE A 210 0.30 -10.44 -17.36
N ALA A 211 1.60 -10.58 -17.64
CA ALA A 211 2.08 -11.45 -18.72
C ALA A 211 1.75 -12.93 -18.45
N VAL A 212 2.07 -13.42 -17.25
CA VAL A 212 1.88 -14.84 -16.88
C VAL A 212 0.40 -15.21 -16.76
N ASP A 213 -0.44 -14.36 -16.19
CA ASP A 213 -1.87 -14.70 -16.08
C ASP A 213 -2.57 -14.56 -17.44
N SER A 214 -2.13 -13.65 -18.32
CA SER A 214 -2.59 -13.63 -19.73
C SER A 214 -2.23 -14.93 -20.47
N ALA A 215 -1.02 -15.49 -20.24
CA ALA A 215 -0.64 -16.79 -20.79
C ALA A 215 -1.57 -17.90 -20.30
N ARG A 216 -1.88 -17.90 -19.00
CA ARG A 216 -2.79 -18.89 -18.39
C ARG A 216 -4.22 -18.79 -18.93
N LEU A 217 -4.74 -17.57 -19.14
CA LEU A 217 -6.07 -17.37 -19.71
C LEU A 217 -6.15 -17.86 -21.16
N LEU A 218 -5.08 -17.66 -21.95
CA LEU A 218 -4.94 -18.23 -23.28
C LEU A 218 -4.95 -19.77 -23.27
N GLU A 219 -4.17 -20.39 -22.39
CA GLU A 219 -4.09 -21.86 -22.27
C GLU A 219 -5.43 -22.49 -21.89
N ARG A 220 -6.20 -21.80 -21.04
CA ARG A 220 -7.52 -22.25 -20.57
C ARG A 220 -8.67 -21.91 -21.51
N ARG A 221 -8.41 -21.12 -22.56
CA ARG A 221 -9.45 -20.57 -23.45
C ARG A 221 -10.55 -19.88 -22.65
N ALA A 222 -10.15 -19.04 -21.71
CA ALA A 222 -11.05 -18.38 -20.78
C ALA A 222 -12.08 -17.50 -21.50
N ALA A 223 -13.30 -17.42 -20.95
CA ALA A 223 -14.36 -16.60 -21.50
C ALA A 223 -14.03 -15.09 -21.44
N ARG A 224 -14.66 -14.28 -22.30
CA ARG A 224 -14.43 -12.81 -22.34
C ARG A 224 -14.64 -12.12 -20.98
N GLY A 225 -15.59 -12.60 -20.18
CA GLY A 225 -15.82 -12.08 -18.83
C GLY A 225 -14.65 -12.28 -17.86
N GLU A 226 -13.90 -13.38 -18.00
CA GLU A 226 -12.69 -13.63 -17.19
C GLU A 226 -11.55 -12.69 -17.60
N TRP A 227 -11.39 -12.43 -18.90
CA TRP A 227 -10.42 -11.45 -19.41
C TRP A 227 -10.72 -10.04 -18.90
N ALA A 228 -11.99 -9.63 -18.89
CA ALA A 228 -12.42 -8.33 -18.36
C ALA A 228 -12.12 -8.22 -16.86
N THR A 229 -12.38 -9.28 -16.08
CA THR A 229 -12.09 -9.32 -14.64
C THR A 229 -10.59 -9.27 -14.34
N HIS A 230 -9.80 -10.03 -15.11
CA HIS A 230 -8.34 -10.00 -15.05
C HIS A 230 -7.80 -8.59 -15.36
N ALA A 231 -8.23 -8.00 -16.48
CA ALA A 231 -7.86 -6.66 -16.87
C ALA A 231 -8.19 -5.62 -15.79
N ALA A 232 -9.36 -5.74 -15.15
CA ALA A 232 -9.77 -4.81 -14.10
C ALA A 232 -8.83 -4.82 -12.89
N LYS A 233 -8.44 -6.01 -12.42
CA LYS A 233 -7.60 -6.19 -11.23
C LYS A 233 -6.13 -5.84 -11.51
N PHE A 234 -5.51 -6.52 -12.47
CA PHE A 234 -4.06 -6.43 -12.66
C PHE A 234 -3.61 -5.09 -13.25
N ARG A 235 -4.43 -4.44 -14.10
CA ARG A 235 -4.09 -3.11 -14.62
C ARG A 235 -4.13 -2.04 -13.54
N ALA A 236 -5.09 -2.12 -12.61
CA ALA A 236 -5.18 -1.21 -11.47
C ALA A 236 -3.96 -1.36 -10.54
N ASP A 237 -3.60 -2.61 -10.21
CA ASP A 237 -2.45 -2.93 -9.36
C ASP A 237 -1.12 -2.45 -9.98
N ALA A 238 -0.91 -2.67 -11.28
CA ALA A 238 0.28 -2.23 -12.00
C ALA A 238 0.37 -0.69 -12.08
N ARG A 239 -0.74 0.01 -12.38
CA ARG A 239 -0.78 1.47 -12.38
C ARG A 239 -0.47 2.05 -10.99
N ALA A 240 -1.04 1.46 -9.95
CA ALA A 240 -0.78 1.89 -8.58
C ALA A 240 0.71 1.70 -8.20
N ALA A 241 1.34 0.60 -8.62
CA ALA A 241 2.76 0.37 -8.42
C ALA A 241 3.63 1.42 -9.17
N LEU A 242 3.29 1.74 -10.42
CA LEU A 242 3.98 2.76 -11.22
C LEU A 242 3.92 4.14 -10.57
N GLU A 243 2.73 4.58 -10.14
CA GLU A 243 2.56 5.88 -9.48
C GLU A 243 3.27 5.94 -8.12
N ARG A 244 3.34 4.83 -7.37
CA ARG A 244 4.16 4.75 -6.16
C ARG A 244 5.65 4.90 -6.48
N SER A 245 6.16 4.14 -7.44
CA SER A 245 7.57 4.20 -7.85
C SER A 245 7.96 5.60 -8.34
N ARG A 246 7.08 6.24 -9.12
CA ARG A 246 7.25 7.60 -9.60
C ARG A 246 7.37 8.62 -8.46
N LYS A 247 6.48 8.53 -7.45
CA LYS A 247 6.53 9.39 -6.26
C LYS A 247 7.79 9.16 -5.43
N VAL A 248 8.24 7.91 -5.31
CA VAL A 248 9.48 7.57 -4.58
C VAL A 248 10.69 8.16 -5.30
N LEU A 249 10.80 7.94 -6.61
CA LEU A 249 11.95 8.41 -7.39
C LEU A 249 12.00 9.94 -7.51
N ALA A 250 10.86 10.61 -7.63
CA ALA A 250 10.78 12.08 -7.67
C ALA A 250 11.32 12.75 -6.39
N ARG A 251 11.26 12.06 -5.24
CA ARG A 251 11.74 12.56 -3.94
C ARG A 251 13.25 12.36 -3.73
N VAL A 252 13.92 11.61 -4.60
CA VAL A 252 15.37 11.39 -4.49
C VAL A 252 16.08 12.60 -5.13
N PRO A 253 16.91 13.35 -4.38
CA PRO A 253 17.62 14.50 -4.94
C PRO A 253 18.63 14.03 -6.01
N ALA A 254 18.51 14.57 -7.22
CA ALA A 254 19.43 14.27 -8.33
C ALA A 254 20.85 14.81 -8.10
N SER A 255 21.04 15.74 -7.15
CA SER A 255 22.24 16.59 -7.00
C SER A 255 23.43 15.96 -6.27
N ARG A 256 23.46 14.65 -6.00
CA ARG A 256 24.64 14.00 -5.41
C ARG A 256 25.47 13.33 -6.50
N THR A 257 26.65 13.90 -6.77
CA THR A 257 27.62 13.50 -7.80
C THR A 257 27.92 12.00 -7.85
N GLY A 258 27.86 11.27 -6.74
CA GLY A 258 28.07 9.81 -6.69
C GLY A 258 26.84 8.92 -6.98
N GLY A 259 25.66 9.49 -7.26
CA GLY A 259 24.41 8.74 -7.46
C GLY A 259 23.67 9.05 -8.76
N ARG A 260 24.20 9.95 -9.60
CA ARG A 260 23.54 10.42 -10.83
C ARG A 260 23.31 9.29 -11.83
N GLU A 261 24.33 8.47 -12.09
CA GLU A 261 24.23 7.32 -13.01
C GLU A 261 23.19 6.28 -12.55
N THR A 262 23.15 6.00 -11.24
CA THR A 262 22.13 5.11 -10.67
C THR A 262 20.73 5.73 -10.76
N TYR A 263 20.61 7.03 -10.50
CA TYR A 263 19.34 7.74 -10.64
C TYR A 263 18.84 7.70 -12.10
N ASP A 264 19.71 7.98 -13.06
CA ASP A 264 19.41 7.96 -14.50
C ASP A 264 19.01 6.55 -14.95
N THR A 265 19.70 5.51 -14.46
CA THR A 265 19.33 4.11 -14.72
C THR A 265 17.94 3.77 -14.17
N LEU A 266 17.63 4.18 -12.94
CA LEU A 266 16.32 3.93 -12.32
C LEU A 266 15.21 4.74 -13.02
N LEU A 267 15.53 5.95 -13.49
CA LEU A 267 14.62 6.76 -14.28
C LEU A 267 14.32 6.08 -15.61
N GLY A 268 15.35 5.59 -16.32
CA GLY A 268 15.20 4.79 -17.53
C GLY A 268 14.35 3.53 -17.31
N LEU A 269 14.56 2.81 -16.20
CA LEU A 269 13.74 1.65 -15.85
C LEU A 269 12.27 2.00 -15.58
N LEU A 270 12.00 3.16 -14.98
CA LEU A 270 10.64 3.66 -14.79
C LEU A 270 9.99 3.98 -16.14
N THR A 271 10.72 4.65 -17.03
CA THR A 271 10.28 4.93 -18.41
C THR A 271 9.93 3.65 -19.15
N ASP A 272 10.84 2.67 -19.15
CA ASP A 272 10.64 1.36 -19.77
C ASP A 272 9.41 0.64 -19.20
N SER A 273 9.18 0.75 -17.89
CA SER A 273 8.05 0.09 -17.23
C SER A 273 6.69 0.68 -17.62
N GLU A 274 6.60 1.99 -17.89
CA GLU A 274 5.38 2.62 -18.40
C GLU A 274 5.08 2.17 -19.84
N ALA A 275 6.12 2.07 -20.69
CA ALA A 275 6.00 1.55 -22.05
C ALA A 275 5.55 0.08 -22.05
N LEU A 276 6.18 -0.74 -21.21
CA LEU A 276 5.83 -2.15 -21.02
C LEU A 276 4.40 -2.33 -20.50
N PHE A 277 3.94 -1.44 -19.62
CA PHE A 277 2.57 -1.47 -19.13
C PHE A 277 1.56 -1.25 -20.26
N ALA A 278 1.78 -0.22 -21.11
CA ALA A 278 0.93 0.01 -22.29
C ALA A 278 0.98 -1.18 -23.27
N TYR A 279 2.17 -1.71 -23.52
CA TYR A 279 2.37 -2.88 -24.38
C TYR A 279 1.59 -4.11 -23.88
N LEU A 280 1.70 -4.46 -22.60
CA LEU A 280 1.01 -5.62 -22.03
C LEU A 280 -0.52 -5.45 -22.02
N ILE A 281 -1.03 -4.22 -21.91
CA ILE A 281 -2.48 -3.95 -22.08
C ILE A 281 -2.92 -4.30 -23.50
N ALA A 282 -2.20 -3.82 -24.52
CA ALA A 282 -2.52 -4.08 -25.92
C ALA A 282 -2.36 -5.57 -26.27
N VAL A 283 -1.29 -6.22 -25.79
CA VAL A 283 -1.09 -7.66 -25.95
C VAL A 283 -2.22 -8.46 -25.32
N SER A 284 -2.64 -8.12 -24.09
CA SER A 284 -3.77 -8.79 -23.44
C SER A 284 -5.06 -8.68 -24.26
N GLY A 285 -5.33 -7.52 -24.89
CA GLY A 285 -6.47 -7.35 -25.80
C GLY A 285 -6.33 -8.15 -27.10
N ALA A 286 -5.13 -8.19 -27.68
CA ALA A 286 -4.85 -9.01 -28.87
C ALA A 286 -4.98 -10.52 -28.59
N CYS A 287 -4.62 -10.96 -27.38
CA CYS A 287 -4.76 -12.34 -26.92
C CYS A 287 -6.24 -12.77 -26.81
N GLU A 288 -7.14 -11.89 -26.37
CA GLU A 288 -8.58 -12.17 -26.31
C GLU A 288 -9.17 -12.52 -27.70
N ARG A 289 -8.55 -12.05 -28.78
CA ARG A 289 -9.01 -12.24 -30.17
C ARG A 289 -8.33 -13.40 -30.90
N VAL A 290 -7.40 -14.11 -30.28
CA VAL A 290 -6.72 -15.24 -30.92
C VAL A 290 -7.76 -16.36 -31.18
N PRO A 291 -8.02 -16.76 -32.44
CA PRO A 291 -8.97 -17.84 -32.74
C PRO A 291 -8.48 -19.17 -32.15
N ASP A 292 -9.36 -20.18 -32.08
CA ASP A 292 -9.12 -21.52 -31.49
C ASP A 292 -7.95 -22.36 -32.09
N HIS A 293 -7.12 -21.77 -32.95
CA HIS A 293 -5.90 -22.38 -33.47
C HIS A 293 -4.90 -22.65 -32.34
N ALA A 294 -4.90 -23.88 -31.86
CA ALA A 294 -4.14 -24.35 -30.70
C ALA A 294 -2.65 -23.95 -30.74
N TRP A 295 -2.02 -23.97 -31.92
CA TRP A 295 -0.59 -23.64 -32.04
C TRP A 295 -0.27 -22.16 -31.77
N ARG A 296 -1.06 -21.21 -32.30
CA ARG A 296 -0.81 -19.76 -32.10
C ARG A 296 -1.04 -19.37 -30.64
N ALA A 297 -2.14 -19.84 -30.06
CA ALA A 297 -2.46 -19.63 -28.65
C ALA A 297 -1.35 -20.19 -27.73
N GLN A 298 -0.88 -21.42 -27.99
CA GLN A 298 0.18 -22.03 -27.19
C GLN A 298 1.55 -21.35 -27.38
N ARG A 299 1.86 -20.87 -28.60
CA ARG A 299 3.08 -20.10 -28.87
C ARG A 299 3.04 -18.75 -28.14
N ALA A 300 1.93 -18.03 -28.20
CA ALA A 300 1.75 -16.77 -27.48
C ALA A 300 1.83 -16.96 -25.96
N ALA A 301 1.16 -17.98 -25.41
CA ALA A 301 1.23 -18.32 -24.00
C ALA A 301 2.66 -18.64 -23.53
N ARG A 302 3.42 -19.46 -24.27
CA ARG A 302 4.83 -19.74 -23.94
C ARG A 302 5.69 -18.47 -23.93
N LEU A 303 5.53 -17.60 -24.92
CA LEU A 303 6.27 -16.34 -25.01
C LEU A 303 5.93 -15.40 -23.84
N LEU A 304 4.65 -15.29 -23.50
CA LEU A 304 4.18 -14.49 -22.37
C LEU A 304 4.71 -15.01 -21.02
N THR A 305 4.73 -16.32 -20.82
CA THR A 305 5.33 -16.94 -19.61
C THR A 305 6.81 -16.60 -19.50
N VAL A 306 7.58 -16.76 -20.58
CA VAL A 306 9.02 -16.43 -20.60
C VAL A 306 9.26 -14.93 -20.40
N MET A 307 8.43 -14.07 -21.00
CA MET A 307 8.48 -12.62 -20.77
C MET A 307 8.22 -12.28 -19.30
N GLY A 308 7.26 -12.94 -18.67
CA GLY A 308 7.00 -12.83 -17.24
C GLY A 308 8.24 -13.13 -16.40
N ASP A 309 8.94 -14.23 -16.68
CA ASP A 309 10.17 -14.58 -15.96
C ASP A 309 11.31 -13.57 -16.18
N VAL A 310 11.45 -13.06 -17.40
CA VAL A 310 12.43 -12.00 -17.71
C VAL A 310 12.10 -10.72 -16.95
N LEU A 311 10.82 -10.31 -16.89
CA LEU A 311 10.37 -9.14 -16.12
C LEU A 311 10.67 -9.29 -14.63
N ARG A 312 10.41 -10.47 -14.04
CA ARG A 312 10.81 -10.77 -12.64
C ARG A 312 12.32 -10.65 -12.45
N GLY A 313 13.10 -11.14 -13.43
CA GLY A 313 14.55 -11.04 -13.45
C GLY A 313 15.04 -9.59 -13.49
N ILE A 314 14.42 -8.73 -14.30
CA ILE A 314 14.73 -7.29 -14.40
C ILE A 314 14.48 -6.62 -13.04
N GLY A 315 13.31 -6.88 -12.44
CA GLY A 315 12.98 -6.37 -11.11
C GLY A 315 13.96 -6.81 -10.02
N ALA A 316 14.40 -8.06 -10.04
CA ALA A 316 15.41 -8.57 -9.11
C ALA A 316 16.80 -7.94 -9.35
N ALA A 317 17.25 -7.89 -10.60
CA ALA A 317 18.55 -7.29 -10.96
C ALA A 317 18.61 -5.79 -10.61
N ALA A 318 17.51 -5.05 -10.86
CA ALA A 318 17.38 -3.65 -10.46
C ALA A 318 17.42 -3.48 -8.93
N ASN A 319 16.78 -4.39 -8.18
CA ASN A 319 16.80 -4.38 -6.72
C ASN A 319 18.21 -4.58 -6.15
N ASP A 320 18.95 -5.51 -6.74
CA ASP A 320 20.26 -5.95 -6.25
C ASP A 320 21.42 -5.11 -6.87
N ALA A 321 21.10 -4.08 -7.68
CA ALA A 321 22.07 -3.26 -8.43
C ALA A 321 23.00 -4.05 -9.36
N GLN A 322 22.49 -5.13 -9.97
CA GLN A 322 23.21 -5.92 -10.97
C GLN A 322 23.04 -5.34 -12.38
N TRP A 323 23.62 -4.17 -12.63
CA TRP A 323 23.38 -3.38 -13.86
C TRP A 323 23.80 -4.08 -15.17
N ALA A 324 24.87 -4.87 -15.16
CA ALA A 324 25.28 -5.65 -16.34
C ALA A 324 24.24 -6.73 -16.72
N ARG A 325 23.71 -7.44 -15.71
CA ARG A 325 22.65 -8.44 -15.90
C ARG A 325 21.33 -7.80 -16.34
N LEU A 326 21.04 -6.60 -15.84
CA LEU A 326 19.86 -5.81 -16.20
C LEU A 326 19.82 -5.53 -17.71
N ALA A 327 20.94 -5.09 -18.28
CA ALA A 327 21.04 -4.77 -19.71
C ALA A 327 20.80 -6.00 -20.60
N ASP A 328 21.37 -7.17 -20.26
CA ASP A 328 21.12 -8.43 -20.99
C ASP A 328 19.63 -8.84 -20.93
N LEU A 329 18.99 -8.68 -19.77
CA LEU A 329 17.57 -9.00 -19.60
C LEU A 329 16.67 -8.04 -20.41
N GLN A 330 16.95 -6.74 -20.46
CA GLN A 330 16.22 -5.79 -21.30
C GLN A 330 16.32 -6.15 -22.80
N LEU A 331 17.52 -6.55 -23.26
CA LEU A 331 17.72 -7.01 -24.64
C LEU A 331 16.94 -8.31 -24.94
N ARG A 332 16.93 -9.27 -24.00
CA ARG A 332 16.11 -10.50 -24.10
C ARG A 332 14.62 -10.16 -24.19
N LEU A 333 14.14 -9.25 -23.34
CA LEU A 333 12.73 -8.83 -23.33
C LEU A 333 12.31 -8.27 -24.69
N ARG A 334 13.10 -7.34 -25.25
CA ARG A 334 12.84 -6.76 -26.59
C ARG A 334 12.85 -7.81 -27.71
N ARG A 335 13.70 -8.84 -27.61
CA ARG A 335 13.69 -9.99 -28.55
C ARG A 335 12.41 -10.82 -28.44
N PHE A 336 11.95 -11.09 -27.22
CA PHE A 336 10.70 -11.84 -27.01
C PHE A 336 9.46 -11.04 -27.42
N ALA A 337 9.43 -9.73 -27.16
CA ALA A 337 8.35 -8.85 -27.62
C ALA A 337 8.17 -8.91 -29.14
N ARG A 338 9.26 -8.82 -29.92
CA ARG A 338 9.23 -8.98 -31.39
C ARG A 338 8.74 -10.36 -31.83
N ARG A 339 9.13 -11.43 -31.13
CA ARG A 339 8.63 -12.78 -31.43
C ARG A 339 7.15 -12.93 -31.10
N LEU A 340 6.68 -12.26 -30.05
CA LEU A 340 5.28 -12.27 -29.65
C LEU A 340 4.41 -11.50 -30.65
N GLU A 341 4.89 -10.37 -31.16
CA GLU A 341 4.24 -9.62 -32.22
C GLU A 341 3.88 -10.50 -33.42
N THR A 342 4.82 -11.34 -33.90
CA THR A 342 4.55 -12.30 -35.00
C THR A 342 3.61 -13.45 -34.63
N ALA A 343 3.35 -13.69 -33.34
CA ALA A 343 2.46 -14.74 -32.88
C ALA A 343 1.00 -14.27 -32.69
N LEU A 344 0.80 -12.95 -32.56
CA LEU A 344 -0.52 -12.33 -32.43
C LEU A 344 -1.17 -12.14 -33.79
N MET A 345 -2.50 -12.17 -33.84
CA MET A 345 -3.26 -11.89 -35.07
C MET A 345 -3.22 -10.41 -35.43
N GLU A 346 -3.32 -9.56 -34.42
CA GLU A 346 -3.12 -8.12 -34.54
C GLU A 346 -1.73 -7.79 -33.99
N PRO A 347 -0.76 -7.39 -34.83
CA PRO A 347 0.61 -7.16 -34.38
C PRO A 347 0.66 -5.92 -33.49
N VAL A 348 1.21 -6.09 -32.29
CA VAL A 348 1.42 -5.03 -31.30
C VAL A 348 2.92 -4.78 -31.15
N THR A 349 3.34 -3.54 -31.36
CA THR A 349 4.75 -3.14 -31.25
C THR A 349 5.08 -2.57 -29.87
N LEU A 350 6.25 -2.91 -29.33
CA LEU A 350 6.81 -2.25 -28.15
C LEU A 350 7.61 -1.03 -28.62
N LYS A 351 7.07 0.17 -28.38
CA LYS A 351 7.75 1.44 -28.72
C LYS A 351 8.98 1.68 -27.82
N SER A 352 10.06 2.20 -28.40
CA SER A 352 11.30 2.59 -27.70
C SER A 352 11.30 4.04 -27.20
N ASP A 353 10.52 4.91 -27.84
CA ASP A 353 10.64 6.37 -27.68
C ASP A 353 9.60 6.89 -26.68
N PHE A 354 9.55 6.25 -25.51
CA PHE A 354 8.60 6.61 -24.47
C PHE A 354 9.22 7.70 -23.58
N GLU A 355 8.47 8.77 -23.30
CA GLU A 355 8.91 9.84 -22.41
C GLU A 355 8.07 9.90 -21.13
N LEU A 356 8.72 10.17 -19.99
CA LEU A 356 8.02 10.41 -18.73
C LEU A 356 7.36 11.79 -18.74
N VAL A 357 6.06 11.80 -18.95
CA VAL A 357 5.24 13.02 -18.92
C VAL A 357 5.10 13.54 -17.49
N ASP A 358 5.22 14.86 -17.26
CA ASP A 358 5.00 15.57 -15.98
C ASP A 358 5.92 15.13 -14.81
N PHE A 359 7.12 14.64 -15.10
CA PHE A 359 8.11 14.26 -14.08
C PHE A 359 9.08 15.41 -13.84
N ALA A 360 8.94 16.10 -12.70
CA ALA A 360 9.89 17.11 -12.25
C ALA A 360 10.69 16.55 -11.05
N PRO A 361 12.00 16.32 -11.18
CA PRO A 361 12.83 15.96 -10.03
C PRO A 361 12.77 17.10 -8.99
N VAL A 362 12.67 16.76 -7.70
CA VAL A 362 12.79 17.77 -6.65
C VAL A 362 14.23 18.27 -6.61
N HIS A 363 14.46 19.46 -7.15
CA HIS A 363 15.72 20.16 -7.05
C HIS A 363 15.75 20.88 -5.70
N ALA A 364 16.32 20.24 -4.68
CA ALA A 364 16.59 20.92 -3.41
C ALA A 364 17.88 21.73 -3.58
N GLN A 365 17.77 23.06 -3.61
CA GLN A 365 18.95 23.90 -3.43
C GLN A 365 19.44 23.77 -1.98
N PRO A 366 20.76 23.72 -1.73
CA PRO A 366 21.29 23.69 -0.38
C PRO A 366 21.06 25.05 0.29
N GLU A 367 20.12 25.08 1.22
CA GLU A 367 19.78 26.28 1.99
C GLU A 367 20.55 26.31 3.31
N GLY A 368 20.79 27.52 3.85
CA GLY A 368 21.34 27.69 5.19
C GLY A 368 20.44 27.04 6.26
N TRP A 369 21.04 26.55 7.35
CA TRP A 369 20.30 25.87 8.41
C TRP A 369 19.28 26.78 9.11
N ARG A 370 19.56 28.08 9.20
CA ARG A 370 18.66 29.09 9.78
C ARG A 370 17.41 29.28 8.93
N ASP A 371 17.57 29.47 7.63
CA ASP A 371 16.45 29.67 6.69
C ASP A 371 15.62 28.39 6.55
N SER A 372 16.27 27.24 6.64
CA SER A 372 15.60 25.94 6.68
C SER A 372 14.75 25.79 7.95
N ALA A 373 15.30 26.13 9.11
CA ALA A 373 14.58 26.07 10.39
C ALA A 373 13.41 27.06 10.45
N ALA A 374 13.63 28.31 10.00
CA ALA A 374 12.59 29.33 9.94
C ALA A 374 11.44 28.92 9.01
N ARG A 375 11.74 28.37 7.82
CA ARG A 375 10.71 27.85 6.91
C ARG A 375 9.98 26.63 7.43
N LEU A 376 10.69 25.71 8.09
CA LEU A 376 10.06 24.57 8.74
C LEU A 376 9.11 25.04 9.83
N PHE A 377 9.53 25.98 10.67
CA PHE A 377 8.68 26.54 11.72
C PHE A 377 7.46 27.27 11.16
N THR A 378 7.63 28.16 10.18
CA THR A 378 6.50 28.87 9.56
C THR A 378 5.55 27.91 8.86
N ARG A 379 6.06 26.85 8.20
CA ARG A 379 5.22 25.81 7.60
C ARG A 379 4.48 24.97 8.63
N VAL A 380 5.14 24.57 9.71
CA VAL A 380 4.53 23.82 10.82
C VAL A 380 3.42 24.66 11.44
N TRP A 381 3.70 25.93 11.71
CA TRP A 381 2.76 26.88 12.31
C TRP A 381 1.58 27.22 11.40
N SER A 382 1.83 27.47 10.10
CA SER A 382 0.75 27.75 9.15
C SER A 382 -0.16 26.55 8.95
N THR A 383 0.42 25.34 8.86
CA THR A 383 -0.35 24.09 8.77
C THR A 383 -1.14 23.84 10.06
N PHE A 384 -0.55 24.12 11.22
CA PHE A 384 -1.23 24.05 12.52
C PHE A 384 -2.44 24.99 12.57
N LYS A 385 -2.22 26.28 12.26
CA LYS A 385 -3.27 27.32 12.25
C LYS A 385 -4.39 26.99 11.25
N ALA A 386 -4.05 26.52 10.06
CA ALA A 386 -5.02 26.13 9.03
C ALA A 386 -5.88 24.91 9.43
N ASN A 387 -5.36 24.04 10.29
CA ASN A 387 -6.07 22.86 10.78
C ASN A 387 -6.74 23.07 12.15
N LEU A 388 -6.58 24.24 12.77
CA LEU A 388 -7.22 24.60 14.04
C LEU A 388 -8.66 25.11 13.82
N SER A 389 -9.46 24.33 13.10
CA SER A 389 -10.86 24.60 12.85
C SER A 389 -11.67 23.34 13.15
N VAL A 390 -12.87 23.51 13.70
CA VAL A 390 -13.83 22.41 13.93
C VAL A 390 -14.25 21.77 12.60
N GLU A 391 -14.01 22.42 11.47
CA GLU A 391 -14.20 21.84 10.14
C GLU A 391 -13.04 20.96 9.66
N SER A 392 -11.87 21.04 10.29
CA SER A 392 -10.71 20.23 9.92
C SER A 392 -10.94 18.76 10.24
N VAL A 393 -10.80 17.91 9.21
CA VAL A 393 -10.79 16.45 9.34
C VAL A 393 -9.70 15.98 10.31
N GLY A 394 -8.54 16.66 10.29
CA GLY A 394 -7.42 16.33 11.18
C GLY A 394 -7.75 16.56 12.65
N LEU A 395 -8.36 17.72 12.97
CA LEU A 395 -8.75 18.04 14.35
C LEU A 395 -9.86 17.12 14.86
N ARG A 396 -10.90 16.87 14.05
CA ARG A 396 -11.98 15.93 14.41
C ARG A 396 -11.47 14.54 14.71
N HIS A 397 -10.58 14.03 13.86
CA HIS A 397 -9.97 12.72 14.08
C HIS A 397 -9.10 12.70 15.35
N ALA A 398 -8.28 13.73 15.57
CA ALA A 398 -7.44 13.84 16.76
C ALA A 398 -8.27 13.88 18.05
N ALA A 399 -9.34 14.69 18.08
CA ALA A 399 -10.28 14.76 19.19
C ALA A 399 -10.98 13.42 19.42
N ARG A 400 -11.42 12.74 18.35
CA ARG A 400 -12.00 11.39 18.42
C ARG A 400 -11.03 10.41 19.08
N VAL A 401 -9.77 10.39 18.65
CA VAL A 401 -8.73 9.53 19.22
C VAL A 401 -8.53 9.83 20.71
N GLY A 402 -8.40 11.11 21.06
CA GLY A 402 -8.27 11.56 22.44
C GLY A 402 -9.41 11.08 23.33
N VAL A 403 -10.64 11.46 23.00
CA VAL A 403 -11.85 11.14 23.76
C VAL A 403 -12.03 9.63 23.89
N THR A 404 -11.85 8.88 22.81
CA THR A 404 -12.05 7.41 22.83
C THR A 404 -11.00 6.72 23.69
N THR A 405 -9.73 7.11 23.57
CA THR A 405 -8.64 6.49 24.32
C THR A 405 -8.77 6.80 25.81
N THR A 406 -9.11 8.05 26.17
CA THR A 406 -9.35 8.44 27.57
C THR A 406 -10.59 7.78 28.14
N THR A 407 -11.68 7.66 27.37
CA THR A 407 -12.88 6.94 27.82
C THR A 407 -12.56 5.47 28.05
N GLY A 408 -11.84 4.82 27.13
CA GLY A 408 -11.36 3.45 27.30
C GLY A 408 -10.51 3.31 28.57
N PHE A 409 -9.55 4.22 28.78
CA PHE A 409 -8.71 4.25 29.97
C PHE A 409 -9.53 4.32 31.26
N LEU A 410 -10.52 5.22 31.33
CA LEU A 410 -11.39 5.38 32.51
C LEU A 410 -12.24 4.14 32.77
N VAL A 411 -12.85 3.55 31.73
CA VAL A 411 -13.65 2.32 31.84
C VAL A 411 -12.80 1.16 32.36
N ILE A 412 -11.63 0.96 31.79
CA ILE A 412 -10.70 -0.11 32.16
C ILE A 412 -10.23 0.04 33.60
N ARG A 413 -9.91 1.27 34.01
CA ARG A 413 -9.49 1.58 35.38
C ARG A 413 -10.64 1.39 36.37
N ALA A 414 -11.87 1.75 36.00
CA ALA A 414 -13.06 1.55 36.83
C ALA A 414 -13.40 0.05 37.00
N LEU A 415 -13.19 -0.75 35.96
CA LEU A 415 -13.42 -2.20 35.98
C LEU A 415 -12.25 -3.00 36.58
N GLY A 416 -11.12 -2.36 36.88
CA GLY A 416 -9.93 -3.04 37.42
C GLY A 416 -9.35 -4.10 36.47
N LEU A 417 -9.46 -3.91 35.15
CA LEU A 417 -9.05 -4.93 34.19
C LEU A 417 -7.51 -5.06 34.14
N PRO A 418 -6.97 -6.29 34.23
CA PRO A 418 -5.53 -6.51 34.15
C PRO A 418 -4.99 -6.14 32.76
N PHE A 419 -3.76 -5.59 32.73
CA PHE A 419 -3.08 -5.14 31.51
C PHE A 419 -3.94 -4.22 30.65
N GLY A 420 -4.75 -3.37 31.29
CA GLY A 420 -5.71 -2.48 30.65
C GLY A 420 -5.12 -1.59 29.55
N TYR A 421 -3.85 -1.21 29.67
CA TYR A 421 -3.13 -0.45 28.64
C TYR A 421 -3.11 -1.14 27.26
N TRP A 422 -3.30 -2.47 27.19
CA TRP A 422 -3.42 -3.21 25.93
C TRP A 422 -4.66 -2.84 25.14
N ALA A 423 -5.78 -2.60 25.81
CA ALA A 423 -7.04 -2.24 25.17
C ALA A 423 -6.99 -0.79 24.67
N THR A 424 -6.51 0.15 25.48
CA THR A 424 -6.33 1.55 25.06
C THR A 424 -5.30 1.70 23.93
N MET A 425 -4.19 0.94 23.98
CA MET A 425 -3.25 0.85 22.87
C MET A 425 -3.91 0.27 21.61
N ALA A 426 -4.77 -0.75 21.75
CA ALA A 426 -5.49 -1.31 20.60
C ALA A 426 -6.45 -0.31 19.98
N THR A 427 -7.26 0.38 20.80
CA THR A 427 -8.13 1.47 20.39
C THR A 427 -7.36 2.51 19.58
N LEU A 428 -6.24 3.01 20.16
CA LEU A 428 -5.39 4.00 19.52
C LEU A 428 -4.91 3.49 18.15
N LEU A 429 -4.29 2.31 18.09
CA LEU A 429 -3.65 1.77 16.88
C LEU A 429 -4.62 1.41 15.73
N ILE A 430 -5.88 1.12 16.04
CA ILE A 430 -6.90 0.72 15.06
C ILE A 430 -7.66 1.91 14.52
N LEU A 431 -7.92 2.92 15.35
CA LEU A 431 -8.77 4.04 15.01
C LEU A 431 -8.18 4.83 13.83
N GLN A 432 -8.86 4.79 12.68
CA GLN A 432 -8.50 5.54 11.48
C GLN A 432 -9.48 6.71 11.26
N PRO A 433 -9.14 7.68 10.39
CA PRO A 433 -10.02 8.83 10.13
C PRO A 433 -11.40 8.46 9.58
N SER A 434 -11.50 7.37 8.82
CA SER A 434 -12.73 6.87 8.20
C SER A 434 -13.07 5.46 8.66
N ILE A 435 -14.34 5.09 8.53
CA ILE A 435 -14.80 3.74 8.84
C ILE A 435 -14.30 2.72 7.83
N ALA A 436 -14.23 3.10 6.56
CA ALA A 436 -13.66 2.29 5.49
C ALA A 436 -12.22 1.86 5.79
N ALA A 437 -11.46 2.67 6.54
CA ALA A 437 -10.11 2.35 6.98
C ALA A 437 -10.07 1.63 8.34
N THR A 438 -10.98 1.95 9.27
CA THR A 438 -11.00 1.37 10.62
C THR A 438 -11.51 -0.07 10.62
N TRP A 439 -12.55 -0.38 9.84
CA TRP A 439 -13.20 -1.69 9.84
C TRP A 439 -12.28 -2.84 9.38
N PRO A 440 -11.62 -2.77 8.21
CA PRO A 440 -10.68 -3.82 7.82
C PRO A 440 -9.54 -3.95 8.83
N ARG A 441 -9.06 -2.84 9.39
CA ARG A 441 -7.99 -2.80 10.38
C ARG A 441 -8.36 -3.53 11.68
N SER A 442 -9.60 -3.37 12.14
CA SER A 442 -10.14 -4.08 13.30
C SER A 442 -10.15 -5.59 13.08
N ILE A 443 -10.57 -6.04 11.89
CA ILE A 443 -10.61 -7.47 11.53
C ILE A 443 -9.19 -8.03 11.45
N GLU A 444 -8.29 -7.36 10.73
CA GLU A 444 -6.89 -7.78 10.59
C GLU A 444 -6.20 -7.88 11.96
N ARG A 445 -6.47 -6.92 12.85
CA ARG A 445 -5.96 -6.94 14.23
C ARG A 445 -6.54 -8.08 15.04
N ALA A 446 -7.86 -8.28 15.00
CA ALA A 446 -8.50 -9.35 15.75
C ALA A 446 -7.97 -10.71 15.30
N ALA A 447 -7.95 -10.98 13.98
CA ALA A 447 -7.44 -12.23 13.42
C ALA A 447 -5.96 -12.45 13.76
N GLY A 448 -5.11 -11.43 13.57
CA GLY A 448 -3.69 -11.51 13.91
C GLY A 448 -3.44 -11.76 15.39
N SER A 449 -4.16 -11.07 16.28
CA SER A 449 -3.98 -11.23 17.74
C SER A 449 -4.52 -12.55 18.27
N ILE A 450 -5.59 -13.11 17.70
CA ILE A 450 -6.09 -14.43 18.10
C ILE A 450 -5.03 -15.49 17.81
N VAL A 451 -4.56 -15.57 16.58
CA VAL A 451 -3.54 -16.57 16.19
C VAL A 451 -2.21 -16.30 16.91
N GLY A 452 -1.84 -15.03 17.07
CA GLY A 452 -0.63 -14.63 17.79
C GLY A 452 -0.69 -14.93 19.29
N GLY A 453 -1.87 -14.83 19.91
CA GLY A 453 -2.10 -15.20 21.31
C GLY A 453 -1.98 -16.71 21.54
N VAL A 454 -2.52 -17.52 20.61
CA VAL A 454 -2.32 -18.99 20.64
C VAL A 454 -0.83 -19.33 20.48
N LEU A 455 -0.12 -18.66 19.58
CA LEU A 455 1.33 -18.82 19.42
C LEU A 455 2.09 -18.41 20.69
N ALA A 456 1.68 -17.34 21.36
CA ALA A 456 2.28 -16.89 22.62
C ALA A 456 2.14 -17.96 23.70
N ALA A 457 0.92 -18.47 23.91
CA ALA A 457 0.65 -19.51 24.90
C ALA A 457 1.43 -20.81 24.61
N ALA A 458 1.56 -21.19 23.34
CA ALA A 458 2.34 -22.36 22.94
C ALA A 458 3.85 -22.19 23.23
N ILE A 459 4.42 -21.00 22.98
CA ILE A 459 5.83 -20.72 23.26
C ILE A 459 6.07 -20.63 24.76
N GLY A 460 5.22 -19.92 25.51
CA GLY A 460 5.33 -19.79 26.97
C GLY A 460 5.21 -21.14 27.69
N TYR A 461 4.33 -22.04 27.20
CA TYR A 461 4.26 -23.40 27.75
C TYR A 461 5.53 -24.23 27.49
N ALA A 462 6.26 -23.96 26.41
CA ALA A 462 7.48 -24.70 26.06
C ALA A 462 8.74 -24.11 26.72
N ILE A 463 8.75 -22.81 27.04
CA ILE A 463 9.95 -22.07 27.42
C ILE A 463 9.69 -21.26 28.70
N HIS A 464 10.35 -21.65 29.79
CA HIS A 464 10.17 -21.01 31.10
C HIS A 464 11.42 -20.24 31.58
N SER A 465 12.54 -20.29 30.84
CA SER A 465 13.77 -19.60 31.25
C SER A 465 13.84 -18.17 30.68
N PRO A 466 14.28 -17.15 31.45
CA PRO A 466 14.42 -15.77 30.95
C PRO A 466 15.32 -15.64 29.72
N LEU A 467 16.33 -16.50 29.62
CA LEU A 467 17.21 -16.60 28.45
C LEU A 467 16.49 -17.23 27.26
N GLY A 468 15.69 -18.28 27.48
CA GLY A 468 14.85 -18.88 26.45
C GLY A 468 13.82 -17.90 25.89
N ILE A 469 13.20 -17.09 26.75
CA ILE A 469 12.28 -16.01 26.34
C ILE A 469 13.00 -15.01 25.44
N SER A 470 14.20 -14.57 25.83
CA SER A 470 15.00 -13.63 25.03
C SER A 470 15.37 -14.19 23.66
N LEU A 471 15.70 -15.49 23.59
CA LEU A 471 15.99 -16.19 22.33
C LEU A 471 14.74 -16.36 21.45
N ALA A 472 13.56 -16.62 22.05
CA ALA A 472 12.30 -16.75 21.34
C ALA A 472 11.78 -15.41 20.78
N VAL A 473 12.04 -14.31 21.49
CA VAL A 473 11.66 -12.96 21.06
C VAL A 473 12.42 -12.53 19.79
N PHE A 474 13.66 -12.98 19.57
CA PHE A 474 14.46 -12.62 18.40
C PHE A 474 13.77 -12.92 17.05
N PRO A 475 13.41 -14.18 16.72
CA PRO A 475 12.74 -14.49 15.46
C PRO A 475 11.36 -13.85 15.35
N LEU A 476 10.65 -13.64 16.47
CA LEU A 476 9.34 -12.97 16.48
C LEU A 476 9.45 -11.49 16.12
N VAL A 477 10.39 -10.75 16.71
CA VAL A 477 10.65 -9.33 16.36
C VAL A 477 11.12 -9.22 14.91
N MET A 478 12.01 -10.12 14.48
CA MET A 478 12.47 -10.16 13.10
C MET A 478 11.30 -10.36 12.12
N ALA A 479 10.44 -11.36 12.37
CA ALA A 479 9.27 -11.62 11.55
C ALA A 479 8.26 -10.47 11.58
N THR A 480 8.01 -9.88 12.76
CA THR A 480 7.12 -8.73 12.94
C THR A 480 7.51 -7.58 12.02
N MET A 481 8.78 -7.17 12.07
CA MET A 481 9.25 -6.02 11.29
C MET A 481 9.44 -6.37 9.81
N ALA A 482 9.91 -7.57 9.48
CA ALA A 482 10.07 -8.00 8.10
C ALA A 482 8.74 -8.09 7.34
N LEU A 483 7.67 -8.53 8.00
CA LEU A 483 6.36 -8.73 7.38
C LEU A 483 5.42 -7.52 7.49
N ARG A 484 5.84 -6.44 8.16
CA ARG A 484 5.11 -5.18 8.28
C ARG A 484 4.63 -4.62 6.92
N PRO A 485 5.43 -4.61 5.85
CA PRO A 485 4.99 -4.10 4.55
C PRO A 485 4.03 -5.07 3.82
N VAL A 486 4.04 -6.36 4.18
CA VAL A 486 3.32 -7.44 3.48
C VAL A 486 1.86 -7.52 3.92
N SER A 487 1.61 -7.53 5.23
CA SER A 487 0.25 -7.60 5.77
C SER A 487 0.22 -7.14 7.22
N TYR A 488 -0.78 -6.32 7.57
CA TYR A 488 -0.97 -5.94 8.95
C TYR A 488 -1.39 -7.12 9.84
N SER A 489 -2.15 -8.08 9.32
CA SER A 489 -2.50 -9.29 10.07
C SER A 489 -1.26 -10.10 10.46
N LEU A 490 -0.31 -10.27 9.53
CA LEU A 490 0.98 -10.92 9.80
C LEU A 490 1.83 -10.12 10.78
N PHE A 491 1.86 -8.79 10.64
CA PHE A 491 2.53 -7.93 11.60
C PHE A 491 1.98 -8.16 13.02
N VAL A 492 0.66 -8.14 13.19
CA VAL A 492 0.01 -8.34 14.51
C VAL A 492 0.19 -9.77 15.03
N LEU A 493 0.18 -10.78 14.14
CA LEU A 493 0.42 -12.19 14.44
C LEU A 493 1.73 -12.39 15.21
N PHE A 494 2.84 -11.81 14.74
CA PHE A 494 4.15 -11.94 15.39
C PHE A 494 4.39 -10.90 16.49
N LEU A 495 3.74 -9.73 16.40
CA LEU A 495 3.80 -8.69 17.42
C LEU A 495 3.17 -9.15 18.74
N THR A 496 2.04 -9.83 18.67
CA THR A 496 1.27 -10.26 19.85
C THR A 496 2.10 -11.15 20.79
N PRO A 497 2.72 -12.26 20.33
CA PRO A 497 3.56 -13.10 21.19
C PRO A 497 4.82 -12.38 21.66
N THR A 498 5.40 -11.48 20.84
CA THR A 498 6.54 -10.65 21.27
C THR A 498 6.23 -9.88 22.56
N PHE A 499 5.09 -9.19 22.61
CA PHE A 499 4.72 -8.38 23.78
C PHE A 499 4.24 -9.22 24.97
N VAL A 500 3.59 -10.36 24.72
CA VAL A 500 3.20 -11.29 25.80
C VAL A 500 4.44 -11.86 26.48
N LEU A 501 5.42 -12.33 25.71
CA LEU A 501 6.67 -12.88 26.25
C LEU A 501 7.53 -11.83 26.96
N VAL A 502 7.57 -10.59 26.47
CA VAL A 502 8.25 -9.48 27.17
C VAL A 502 7.51 -9.08 28.45
N ALA A 503 6.18 -9.21 28.51
CA ALA A 503 5.41 -9.00 29.73
C ALA A 503 5.68 -10.10 30.77
N ASP A 504 5.72 -11.37 30.35
CA ASP A 504 6.10 -12.49 31.22
C ASP A 504 7.52 -12.31 31.77
N PHE A 505 8.47 -11.87 30.94
CA PHE A 505 9.82 -11.49 31.38
C PHE A 505 9.81 -10.42 32.49
N ALA A 506 8.91 -9.43 32.40
CA ALA A 506 8.81 -8.35 33.36
C ALA A 506 8.12 -8.76 34.67
N THR A 507 7.16 -9.69 34.59
CA THR A 507 6.40 -10.22 35.75
C THR A 507 6.26 -11.75 35.67
N PRO A 508 7.28 -12.50 36.08
CA PRO A 508 7.27 -13.96 36.01
C PRO A 508 6.23 -14.59 36.95
N GLY A 509 5.56 -15.66 36.52
CA GLY A 509 4.80 -16.55 37.42
C GLY A 509 3.28 -16.55 37.28
N ALA A 510 2.70 -15.88 36.30
CA ALA A 510 1.26 -16.02 35.98
C ALA A 510 1.04 -17.06 34.87
N SER A 511 -0.15 -17.69 34.83
CA SER A 511 -0.44 -18.70 33.81
C SER A 511 -0.46 -18.09 32.40
N GLU A 512 0.35 -18.64 31.50
CA GLU A 512 0.46 -18.22 30.09
C GLU A 512 -0.89 -18.14 29.36
N PHE A 513 -1.78 -19.07 29.68
CA PHE A 513 -3.14 -19.07 29.15
C PHE A 513 -3.95 -17.83 29.58
N ALA A 514 -3.78 -17.36 30.83
CA ALA A 514 -4.45 -16.17 31.31
C ALA A 514 -3.93 -14.90 30.64
N TYR A 515 -2.62 -14.81 30.34
CA TYR A 515 -2.07 -13.70 29.56
C TYR A 515 -2.66 -13.66 28.15
N ALA A 516 -2.72 -14.81 27.47
CA ALA A 516 -3.29 -14.90 26.13
C ALA A 516 -4.79 -14.54 26.13
N LEU A 517 -5.56 -15.01 27.10
CA LEU A 517 -7.00 -14.71 27.22
C LEU A 517 -7.24 -13.23 27.53
N THR A 518 -6.48 -12.67 28.48
CA THR A 518 -6.53 -11.24 28.81
C THR A 518 -6.16 -10.37 27.61
N ARG A 519 -5.16 -10.80 26.83
CA ARG A 519 -4.73 -10.13 25.61
C ARG A 519 -5.83 -10.13 24.55
N LEU A 520 -6.53 -11.26 24.37
CA LEU A 520 -7.64 -11.39 23.44
C LEU A 520 -8.81 -10.48 23.87
N GLY A 521 -9.22 -10.53 25.14
CA GLY A 521 -10.29 -9.68 25.68
C GLY A 521 -10.00 -8.19 25.53
N ASN A 522 -8.80 -7.75 25.94
CA ASN A 522 -8.37 -6.35 25.81
C ASN A 522 -8.32 -5.89 24.35
N ASN A 523 -7.88 -6.75 23.43
CA ASN A 523 -7.84 -6.41 22.01
C ASN A 523 -9.24 -6.28 21.39
N VAL A 524 -10.16 -7.19 21.74
CA VAL A 524 -11.57 -7.10 21.32
C VAL A 524 -12.22 -5.82 21.86
N LEU A 525 -12.02 -5.51 23.15
CA LEU A 525 -12.51 -4.27 23.75
C LEU A 525 -12.00 -3.04 22.99
N GLY A 526 -10.71 -3.01 22.66
CA GLY A 526 -10.13 -1.91 21.88
C GLY A 526 -10.71 -1.79 20.46
N CYS A 527 -10.94 -2.92 19.78
CA CYS A 527 -11.62 -2.95 18.48
C CYS A 527 -13.05 -2.37 18.57
N VAL A 528 -13.82 -2.79 19.58
CA VAL A 528 -15.21 -2.33 19.80
C VAL A 528 -15.23 -0.83 20.08
N LEU A 529 -14.38 -0.33 20.99
CA LEU A 529 -14.28 1.10 21.30
C LEU A 529 -13.91 1.92 20.05
N ALA A 530 -12.95 1.46 19.25
CA ALA A 530 -12.56 2.15 18.02
C ALA A 530 -13.69 2.21 16.98
N LEU A 531 -14.45 1.11 16.82
CA LEU A 531 -15.59 1.06 15.90
C LEU A 531 -16.72 1.97 16.37
N LEU A 532 -17.12 1.89 17.65
CA LEU A 532 -18.15 2.75 18.23
C LEU A 532 -17.79 4.23 18.08
N ALA A 533 -16.56 4.61 18.40
CA ALA A 533 -16.09 5.99 18.23
C ALA A 533 -16.17 6.46 16.78
N THR A 534 -15.87 5.59 15.83
CA THR A 534 -15.93 5.94 14.40
C THR A 534 -17.36 6.18 13.93
N PHE A 535 -18.35 5.47 14.50
CA PHE A 535 -19.76 5.68 14.20
C PHE A 535 -20.36 6.91 14.89
N TYR A 536 -20.05 7.12 16.18
CA TYR A 536 -20.75 8.10 17.01
C TYR A 536 -20.03 9.45 17.20
N LEU A 537 -18.69 9.47 17.23
CA LEU A 537 -17.93 10.69 17.56
C LEU A 537 -17.50 11.47 16.32
N TRP A 538 -18.24 12.53 16.00
CA TRP A 538 -17.99 13.44 14.86
C TRP A 538 -17.67 12.69 13.56
N PRO A 539 -18.57 11.80 13.08
CA PRO A 539 -18.28 10.94 11.94
C PRO A 539 -17.88 11.78 10.73
N THR A 540 -16.73 11.46 10.14
CA THR A 540 -16.25 12.12 8.93
C THR A 540 -16.99 11.50 7.75
N ARG A 541 -18.26 11.85 7.58
CA ARG A 541 -19.02 11.49 6.39
C ARG A 541 -18.56 12.43 5.29
N GLU A 542 -17.49 12.05 4.60
CA GLU A 542 -17.05 12.79 3.43
C GLU A 542 -18.21 12.74 2.43
N LYS A 543 -18.75 13.89 2.04
CA LYS A 543 -19.74 13.97 0.96
C LYS A 543 -18.98 13.71 -0.35
N ILE A 544 -18.51 12.48 -0.52
CA ILE A 544 -17.83 12.04 -1.74
C ILE A 544 -18.90 12.09 -2.82
N ASP A 545 -18.80 13.09 -3.70
CA ASP A 545 -19.59 13.13 -4.91
C ASP A 545 -19.01 12.08 -5.88
N TYR A 546 -19.39 10.82 -5.67
CA TYR A 546 -18.97 9.71 -6.52
C TYR A 546 -19.38 9.95 -7.98
N ARG A 547 -20.40 10.77 -8.24
CA ARG A 547 -20.84 11.13 -9.59
C ARG A 547 -19.83 12.07 -10.24
N ALA A 548 -19.24 12.99 -9.49
CA ALA A 548 -18.16 13.84 -9.98
C ALA A 548 -16.92 13.00 -10.36
N TYR A 549 -16.49 12.07 -9.50
CA TYR A 549 -15.37 11.17 -9.81
C TYR A 549 -15.66 10.25 -11.00
N LEU A 550 -16.87 9.69 -11.08
CA LEU A 550 -17.29 8.85 -12.20
C LEU A 550 -17.35 9.67 -13.50
N GLY A 551 -17.85 10.90 -13.46
CA GLY A 551 -17.88 11.81 -14.60
C GLY A 551 -16.49 12.20 -15.09
N GLU A 552 -15.56 12.50 -14.18
CA GLU A 552 -14.16 12.75 -14.50
C GLU A 552 -13.50 11.52 -15.16
N ALA A 553 -13.75 10.33 -14.61
CA ALA A 553 -13.27 9.08 -15.20
C ALA A 553 -13.82 8.86 -16.62
N VAL A 554 -15.12 9.09 -16.84
CA VAL A 554 -15.75 8.97 -18.16
C VAL A 554 -15.10 9.96 -19.15
N ARG A 555 -14.98 11.24 -18.79
CA ARG A 555 -14.34 12.25 -19.65
C ARG A 555 -12.89 11.89 -20.00
N ALA A 556 -12.10 11.45 -19.03
CA ALA A 556 -10.69 11.11 -19.25
C ALA A 556 -10.53 9.90 -20.20
N ASN A 557 -11.36 8.86 -20.06
CA ASN A 557 -11.33 7.70 -20.95
C ASN A 557 -11.85 8.03 -22.36
N LEU A 558 -12.88 8.88 -22.47
CA LEU A 558 -13.36 9.38 -23.76
C LEU A 558 -12.31 10.20 -24.49
N ALA A 559 -11.62 11.10 -23.78
CA ALA A 559 -10.53 11.90 -24.35
C ALA A 559 -9.39 11.01 -24.84
N TYR A 560 -9.05 9.94 -24.09
CA TYR A 560 -8.03 8.99 -24.52
C TYR A 560 -8.44 8.17 -25.74
N LEU A 561 -9.68 7.67 -25.78
CA LEU A 561 -10.20 6.92 -26.93
C LEU A 561 -10.25 7.79 -28.19
N ARG A 562 -10.74 9.03 -28.08
CA ARG A 562 -10.72 10.01 -29.18
C ARG A 562 -9.31 10.28 -29.68
N GLY A 563 -8.36 10.54 -28.76
CA GLY A 563 -6.96 10.75 -29.12
C GLY A 563 -6.34 9.53 -29.82
N ALA A 564 -6.73 8.31 -29.45
CA ALA A 564 -6.24 7.09 -30.08
C ALA A 564 -6.78 6.89 -31.51
N LEU A 565 -8.00 7.36 -31.78
CA LEU A 565 -8.63 7.30 -33.10
C LEU A 565 -8.16 8.45 -34.03
N ASP A 566 -7.91 9.64 -33.48
CA ASP A 566 -7.39 10.84 -34.16
C ASP A 566 -5.84 10.86 -34.28
N SER A 567 -5.20 9.71 -34.02
CA SER A 567 -3.78 9.64 -33.66
C SER A 567 -2.72 10.05 -34.71
N PRO A 568 -2.94 10.19 -36.04
CA PRO A 568 -1.84 10.67 -36.89
C PRO A 568 -1.41 12.12 -36.60
N ARG A 569 -2.19 12.90 -35.83
CA ARG A 569 -1.95 14.34 -35.58
C ARG A 569 -1.37 14.70 -34.20
N ARG A 570 -1.28 13.77 -33.25
CA ARG A 570 -0.93 14.08 -31.85
C ARG A 570 0.44 13.59 -31.43
N SER A 571 1.13 14.37 -30.60
CA SER A 571 2.44 14.00 -30.03
C SER A 571 2.32 12.78 -29.10
N GLU A 572 3.37 11.94 -29.05
CA GLU A 572 3.41 10.76 -28.17
C GLU A 572 3.26 11.15 -26.68
N LYS A 573 3.80 12.32 -26.30
CA LYS A 573 3.69 12.91 -24.97
C LYS A 573 2.24 13.22 -24.58
N GLU A 574 1.46 13.77 -25.50
CA GLU A 574 0.05 14.08 -25.26
C GLU A 574 -0.79 12.79 -25.11
N MET A 575 -0.54 11.82 -26.00
CA MET A 575 -1.18 10.49 -25.92
C MET A 575 -0.89 9.78 -24.60
N GLU A 576 0.32 9.96 -24.07
CA GLU A 576 0.69 9.40 -22.79
C GLU A 576 0.03 10.12 -21.61
N ARG A 577 -0.09 11.45 -21.67
CA ARG A 577 -0.88 12.22 -20.69
C ARG A 577 -2.33 11.74 -20.63
N LEU A 578 -2.97 11.55 -21.78
CA LEU A 578 -4.35 11.07 -21.87
C LEU A 578 -4.52 9.66 -21.30
N ARG A 579 -3.62 8.73 -21.64
CA ARG A 579 -3.63 7.35 -21.10
C ARG A 579 -3.50 7.34 -19.58
N ARG A 580 -2.59 8.15 -19.04
CA ARG A 580 -2.38 8.28 -17.60
C ARG A 580 -3.60 8.88 -16.91
N ALA A 581 -4.17 9.94 -17.47
CA ALA A 581 -5.38 10.58 -16.94
C ALA A 581 -6.57 9.61 -16.92
N ALA A 582 -6.78 8.83 -17.99
CA ALA A 582 -7.82 7.80 -18.06
C ALA A 582 -7.65 6.72 -16.96
N GLY A 583 -6.42 6.23 -16.77
CA GLY A 583 -6.11 5.25 -15.72
C GLY A 583 -6.29 5.80 -14.29
N LEU A 584 -5.84 7.04 -14.04
CA LEU A 584 -6.00 7.69 -12.74
C LEU A 584 -7.46 8.00 -12.44
N GLY A 585 -8.22 8.50 -13.42
CA GLY A 585 -9.65 8.78 -13.28
C GLY A 585 -10.44 7.52 -12.91
N SER A 586 -10.22 6.41 -13.62
CA SER A 586 -10.87 5.12 -13.32
C SER A 586 -10.52 4.61 -11.91
N ASN A 587 -9.23 4.64 -11.53
CA ASN A 587 -8.80 4.22 -10.19
C ASN A 587 -9.40 5.09 -9.08
N ASN A 588 -9.43 6.41 -9.26
CA ASN A 588 -10.00 7.34 -8.29
C ASN A 588 -11.51 7.12 -8.12
N ALA A 589 -12.25 6.90 -9.22
CA ALA A 589 -13.68 6.62 -9.19
C ALA A 589 -13.98 5.30 -8.46
N GLU A 590 -13.20 4.25 -8.70
CA GLU A 590 -13.34 2.98 -7.99
C GLU A 590 -13.05 3.10 -6.50
N GLU A 591 -12.00 3.84 -6.12
CA GLU A 591 -11.67 4.06 -4.73
C GLU A 591 -12.78 4.84 -4.02
N ALA A 592 -13.31 5.88 -4.65
CA ALA A 592 -14.44 6.66 -4.14
C ALA A 592 -15.70 5.78 -3.94
N ILE A 593 -16.02 4.95 -4.93
CA ILE A 593 -17.15 4.01 -4.88
C ILE A 593 -16.94 2.94 -3.80
N GLY A 594 -15.73 2.39 -3.68
CA GLY A 594 -15.36 1.39 -2.68
C GLY A 594 -15.47 1.93 -1.24
N ARG A 595 -15.05 3.18 -1.02
CA ARG A 595 -15.21 3.86 0.28
C ARG A 595 -16.68 4.05 0.65
N MET A 596 -17.51 4.47 -0.31
CA MET A 596 -18.94 4.70 -0.07
C MET A 596 -19.66 3.41 0.38
N ARG A 597 -19.35 2.25 -0.23
CA ARG A 597 -19.91 0.95 0.17
C ARG A 597 -19.65 0.57 1.62
N LEU A 598 -18.53 1.04 2.18
CA LEU A 598 -18.16 0.76 3.57
C LEU A 598 -18.79 1.78 4.54
N GLU A 599 -19.14 2.97 4.07
CA GLU A 599 -19.70 4.06 4.88
C GLU A 599 -21.22 4.03 4.99
N LYS A 600 -21.92 3.65 3.92
CA LYS A 600 -23.36 3.46 3.93
C LYS A 600 -23.67 1.98 4.03
N LEU A 601 -24.02 1.53 5.22
CA LEU A 601 -24.67 0.22 5.45
C LEU A 601 -26.08 0.12 4.80
N GLU A 602 -26.44 1.07 3.92
CA GLU A 602 -27.69 1.03 3.16
C GLU A 602 -27.53 0.14 1.93
N ASP A 603 -28.36 -0.88 1.90
CA ASP A 603 -28.37 -2.05 1.01
C ASP A 603 -28.71 -1.76 -0.46
N THR A 604 -28.88 -0.49 -0.85
CA THR A 604 -28.93 -0.14 -2.28
C THR A 604 -27.53 -0.26 -2.84
N MET A 605 -27.23 -1.44 -3.38
CA MET A 605 -26.17 -1.71 -4.33
C MET A 605 -25.70 -0.41 -4.97
N VAL A 606 -24.44 -0.01 -4.77
CA VAL A 606 -23.76 0.79 -5.80
C VAL A 606 -24.14 0.18 -7.12
N ASP A 607 -24.97 0.90 -7.89
CA ASP A 607 -25.86 0.22 -8.82
C ASP A 607 -25.05 -0.61 -9.79
N THR A 608 -25.59 -1.76 -10.20
CA THR A 608 -25.01 -2.61 -11.25
C THR A 608 -24.49 -1.76 -12.40
N VAL A 609 -25.24 -0.71 -12.78
CA VAL A 609 -24.86 0.27 -13.80
C VAL A 609 -23.52 0.97 -13.51
N THR A 610 -23.25 1.43 -12.28
CA THR A 610 -21.98 2.09 -11.95
C THR A 610 -20.80 1.13 -12.06
N LEU A 611 -20.96 -0.12 -11.61
CA LEU A 611 -19.95 -1.15 -11.81
C LEU A 611 -19.76 -1.47 -13.31
N THR A 612 -20.85 -1.55 -14.07
CA THR A 612 -20.81 -1.77 -15.51
C THR A 612 -20.09 -0.63 -16.22
N VAL A 613 -20.37 0.64 -15.86
CA VAL A 613 -19.67 1.82 -16.38
C VAL A 613 -18.16 1.72 -16.11
N LEU A 614 -17.75 1.41 -14.87
CA LEU A 614 -16.33 1.24 -14.55
C LEU A 614 -15.66 0.11 -15.33
N SER A 615 -16.37 -1.01 -15.53
CA SER A 615 -15.87 -2.12 -16.35
C SER A 615 -15.72 -1.70 -17.82
N LEU A 616 -16.64 -0.87 -18.31
CA LEU A 616 -16.66 -0.36 -19.68
C LEU A 616 -15.53 0.65 -19.92
N LEU A 617 -15.27 1.55 -18.97
CA LEU A 617 -14.14 2.50 -19.03
C LEU A 617 -12.79 1.78 -19.17
N ARG A 618 -12.59 0.68 -18.43
CA ARG A 618 -11.37 -0.14 -18.55
C ARG A 618 -11.23 -0.81 -19.90
N ARG A 619 -12.36 -1.25 -20.46
CA ARG A 619 -12.41 -1.85 -21.78
C ARG A 619 -12.04 -0.80 -22.83
N MET A 620 -12.65 0.39 -22.77
CA MET A 620 -12.33 1.54 -23.63
C MET A 620 -10.86 1.95 -23.54
N ALA A 621 -10.28 2.04 -22.35
CA ALA A 621 -8.85 2.32 -22.20
C ALA A 621 -7.98 1.22 -22.84
N GLY A 622 -8.41 -0.05 -22.77
CA GLY A 622 -7.75 -1.17 -23.43
C GLY A 622 -7.81 -1.04 -24.95
N THR A 623 -9.01 -0.82 -25.50
CA THR A 623 -9.26 -0.60 -26.93
C THR A 623 -8.46 0.58 -27.47
N ALA A 624 -8.44 1.71 -26.76
CA ALA A 624 -7.62 2.88 -27.09
C ALA A 624 -6.11 2.57 -27.07
N THR A 625 -5.64 1.78 -26.10
CA THR A 625 -4.23 1.37 -26.04
C THR A 625 -3.87 0.45 -27.21
N GLN A 626 -4.76 -0.45 -27.60
CA GLN A 626 -4.58 -1.35 -28.73
C GLN A 626 -4.57 -0.59 -30.06
N LEU A 627 -5.51 0.35 -30.27
CA LEU A 627 -5.51 1.28 -31.41
C LEU A 627 -4.23 2.14 -31.48
N ARG A 628 -3.66 2.50 -30.32
CA ARG A 628 -2.38 3.24 -30.24
C ARG A 628 -1.18 2.42 -30.72
N LEU A 629 -1.18 1.11 -30.47
CA LEU A 629 -0.02 0.22 -30.66
C LEU A 629 -0.18 -0.78 -31.81
N SER A 630 -1.37 -0.83 -32.44
CA SER A 630 -1.65 -1.66 -33.61
C SER A 630 -0.88 -1.16 -34.83
N THR A 631 -0.24 -2.07 -35.54
CA THR A 631 0.49 -1.79 -36.80
C THR A 631 -0.43 -1.58 -38.00
N ASN A 632 -1.67 -2.08 -37.95
CA ASN A 632 -2.63 -2.03 -39.05
C ASN A 632 -3.53 -0.78 -38.99
N ARG A 633 -2.90 0.40 -38.89
CA ARG A 633 -3.59 1.68 -38.65
C ARG A 633 -4.10 2.29 -39.95
N ARG A 634 -5.34 2.80 -39.94
CA ARG A 634 -5.95 3.58 -41.03
C ARG A 634 -6.32 4.96 -40.52
N ASP A 635 -6.42 5.93 -41.42
CA ASP A 635 -7.00 7.23 -41.09
C ASP A 635 -8.49 7.06 -40.75
N MET A 636 -8.92 7.75 -39.70
CA MET A 636 -10.31 7.70 -39.26
C MET A 636 -11.21 8.32 -40.34
N HIS A 637 -12.26 7.58 -40.74
CA HIS A 637 -13.27 8.09 -41.67
C HIS A 637 -13.99 9.31 -41.06
N ASP A 638 -14.24 10.35 -41.86
CA ASP A 638 -14.87 11.60 -41.40
C ASP A 638 -16.24 11.38 -40.73
N GLU A 639 -17.03 10.42 -41.22
CA GLU A 639 -18.33 10.03 -40.64
C GLU A 639 -18.18 9.43 -39.23
N LEU A 640 -17.17 8.58 -39.01
CA LEU A 640 -16.86 8.01 -37.70
C LEU A 640 -16.37 9.10 -36.75
N GLY A 641 -15.52 10.00 -37.23
CA GLY A 641 -15.04 11.15 -36.45
C GLY A 641 -16.17 12.05 -35.97
N ALA A 642 -17.09 12.40 -36.87
CA ALA A 642 -18.28 13.19 -36.56
C ALA A 642 -19.19 12.48 -35.54
N TRP A 643 -19.47 11.19 -35.74
CA TRP A 643 -20.29 10.40 -34.82
C TRP A 643 -19.71 10.36 -33.40
N ILE A 644 -18.40 10.12 -33.27
CA ILE A 644 -17.73 10.08 -31.96
C ILE A 644 -17.74 11.46 -31.30
N ALA A 645 -17.55 12.54 -32.07
CA ALA A 645 -17.62 13.90 -31.57
C ALA A 645 -19.01 14.19 -30.96
N THR A 646 -20.08 13.82 -31.67
CA THR A 646 -21.46 14.01 -31.21
C THR A 646 -21.78 13.14 -30.00
N VAL A 647 -21.51 11.82 -30.05
CA VAL A 647 -21.82 10.91 -28.94
C VAL A 647 -21.13 11.32 -27.65
N SER A 648 -19.84 11.71 -27.70
CA SER A 648 -19.18 12.11 -26.46
C SER A 648 -19.47 13.54 -26.01
N ALA A 649 -20.00 14.41 -26.89
CA ALA A 649 -20.64 15.66 -26.45
C ALA A 649 -21.95 15.37 -25.71
N ASP A 650 -22.76 14.43 -26.20
CA ASP A 650 -24.00 13.99 -25.55
C ASP A 650 -23.72 13.32 -24.20
N ILE A 651 -22.67 12.49 -24.10
CA ILE A 651 -22.25 11.91 -22.81
C ILE A 651 -21.82 13.01 -21.83
N ASP A 652 -21.08 14.03 -22.26
CA ASP A 652 -20.67 15.12 -21.37
C ASP A 652 -21.86 16.01 -20.95
N ALA A 653 -22.79 16.26 -21.87
CA ALA A 653 -24.06 16.92 -21.62
C ALA A 653 -24.93 16.13 -20.61
N ALA A 654 -24.95 14.80 -20.73
CA ALA A 654 -25.61 13.91 -19.79
C ALA A 654 -24.97 13.99 -18.40
N LEU A 655 -23.63 13.96 -18.31
CA LEU A 655 -22.90 14.08 -17.05
C LEU A 655 -23.10 15.46 -16.37
N SER A 656 -23.26 16.53 -17.16
CA SER A 656 -23.48 17.89 -16.68
C SER A 656 -24.96 18.25 -16.46
N ARG A 657 -25.88 17.30 -16.68
CA ARG A 657 -27.36 17.47 -16.57
C ARG A 657 -27.97 18.51 -17.52
N THR A 658 -27.25 18.96 -18.53
CA THR A 658 -27.76 19.85 -19.58
C THR A 658 -28.29 19.00 -20.73
N LEU A 659 -29.60 18.68 -20.75
CA LEU A 659 -30.16 17.73 -21.72
C LEU A 659 -30.54 18.37 -23.07
N ARG A 660 -30.11 17.71 -24.15
CA ARG A 660 -30.91 17.44 -25.36
C ARG A 660 -30.61 16.01 -25.83
N PRO A 661 -31.52 15.04 -25.70
CA PRO A 661 -31.27 13.67 -26.17
C PRO A 661 -31.31 13.61 -27.70
N VAL A 662 -30.18 13.31 -28.34
CA VAL A 662 -30.11 13.03 -29.78
C VAL A 662 -30.14 11.52 -29.98
N ARG A 663 -31.04 11.03 -30.84
CA ARG A 663 -30.96 9.65 -31.33
C ARG A 663 -29.92 9.60 -32.44
N LEU A 664 -28.76 9.06 -32.14
CA LEU A 664 -27.71 8.81 -33.14
C LEU A 664 -27.87 7.40 -33.70
N GLY A 665 -27.93 7.28 -35.04
CA GLY A 665 -27.78 6.01 -35.73
C GLY A 665 -26.37 5.44 -35.51
N LEU A 666 -26.21 4.12 -35.56
CA LEU A 666 -24.89 3.50 -35.51
C LEU A 666 -24.20 3.66 -36.88
N PRO A 667 -22.88 3.94 -36.93
CA PRO A 667 -22.14 3.97 -38.18
C PRO A 667 -22.14 2.59 -38.87
N ALA A 668 -22.07 2.59 -40.20
CA ALA A 668 -22.12 1.36 -41.00
C ALA A 668 -20.95 0.42 -40.67
N ARG A 669 -21.25 -0.84 -40.35
CA ARG A 669 -20.27 -1.84 -39.89
C ARG A 669 -19.26 -2.23 -40.96
N GLU A 670 -19.61 -2.08 -42.23
CA GLU A 670 -18.79 -2.47 -43.38
C GLU A 670 -17.54 -1.59 -43.56
N GLY A 671 -17.52 -0.37 -42.98
CA GLY A 671 -16.39 0.56 -43.03
C GLY A 671 -15.47 0.54 -41.80
N LEU A 672 -15.78 -0.26 -40.78
CA LEU A 672 -15.07 -0.25 -39.49
C LEU A 672 -14.09 -1.42 -39.38
N THR A 673 -12.89 -1.15 -38.86
CA THR A 673 -12.00 -2.20 -38.34
C THR A 673 -12.61 -2.89 -37.11
N SER A 674 -12.10 -4.07 -36.75
CA SER A 674 -12.53 -4.79 -35.52
C SER A 674 -12.43 -3.90 -34.27
N LEU A 675 -11.35 -3.13 -34.17
CA LEU A 675 -11.07 -2.21 -33.06
C LEU A 675 -11.99 -0.99 -33.05
N GLU A 676 -12.29 -0.41 -34.21
CA GLU A 676 -13.22 0.71 -34.32
C GLU A 676 -14.66 0.27 -34.02
N ALA A 677 -15.05 -0.93 -34.47
CA ALA A 677 -16.35 -1.52 -34.14
C ALA A 677 -16.52 -1.76 -32.63
N ASP A 678 -15.47 -2.24 -31.96
CA ASP A 678 -15.45 -2.37 -30.48
C ASP A 678 -15.59 -0.99 -29.81
N ALA A 679 -14.84 0.01 -30.26
CA ALA A 679 -14.92 1.38 -29.74
C ALA A 679 -16.32 1.99 -29.90
N VAL A 680 -16.96 1.81 -31.07
CA VAL A 680 -18.33 2.24 -31.35
C VAL A 680 -19.32 1.53 -30.43
N GLY A 681 -19.20 0.20 -30.27
CA GLY A 681 -20.07 -0.58 -29.40
C GLY A 681 -19.95 -0.17 -27.93
N GLU A 682 -18.73 0.10 -27.46
CA GLU A 682 -18.46 0.57 -26.10
C GLU A 682 -19.05 1.96 -25.85
N LEU A 683 -18.87 2.90 -26.79
CA LEU A 683 -19.45 4.25 -26.72
C LEU A 683 -20.98 4.22 -26.73
N ALA A 684 -21.58 3.40 -27.60
CA ALA A 684 -23.04 3.27 -27.67
C ALA A 684 -23.63 2.68 -26.38
N LEU A 685 -22.98 1.67 -25.79
CA LEU A 685 -23.39 1.10 -24.51
C LEU A 685 -23.26 2.11 -23.37
N MET A 686 -22.16 2.88 -23.32
CA MET A 686 -21.95 3.93 -22.33
C MET A 686 -23.05 4.99 -22.41
N HIS A 687 -23.34 5.47 -23.61
CA HIS A 687 -24.38 6.47 -23.87
C HIS A 687 -25.77 5.96 -23.44
N ARG A 688 -26.10 4.69 -23.72
CA ARG A 688 -27.36 4.07 -23.28
C ARG A 688 -27.47 3.99 -21.76
N LEU A 689 -26.45 3.44 -21.08
CA LEU A 689 -26.44 3.25 -19.63
C LEU A 689 -26.55 4.56 -18.86
N LEU A 690 -25.87 5.62 -19.32
CA LEU A 690 -25.94 6.94 -18.68
C LEU A 690 -27.31 7.60 -18.90
N ASN A 691 -27.92 7.44 -20.08
CA ASN A 691 -29.24 7.98 -20.38
C ASN A 691 -30.38 7.26 -19.64
N GLU A 692 -30.33 5.93 -19.52
CA GLU A 692 -31.33 5.13 -18.78
C GLU A 692 -31.32 5.50 -17.30
N ARG A 693 -30.14 5.55 -16.67
CA ARG A 693 -29.95 6.03 -15.28
C ARG A 693 -30.50 7.42 -15.03
N MET A 694 -30.30 8.35 -15.97
CA MET A 694 -30.78 9.71 -15.83
C MET A 694 -32.30 9.83 -15.97
N ARG A 695 -32.95 8.91 -16.68
CA ARG A 695 -34.41 8.83 -16.74
C ARG A 695 -34.99 8.27 -15.44
N GLU A 696 -34.38 7.21 -14.90
CA GLU A 696 -34.76 6.62 -13.61
C GLU A 696 -34.58 7.59 -12.43
N ALA A 697 -33.56 8.45 -12.46
CA ALA A 697 -33.34 9.45 -11.41
C ALA A 697 -34.27 10.69 -11.48
N ARG A 698 -35.15 10.76 -12.50
CA ARG A 698 -36.10 11.87 -12.73
C ARG A 698 -37.56 11.48 -12.55
N GLY A 699 -37.87 10.18 -12.56
CA GLY A 699 -39.16 9.64 -12.10
C GLY A 699 -39.10 9.36 -10.62
#